data_AF-H0GY67-F1
#
_entry.id   AF-H0GY67-F1
#
_cell.length_a   1.000
_cell.length_b   1.000
_cell.length_c   1.000
_cell.angle_alpha   90.00
_cell.angle_beta   90.00
_cell.angle_gamma   90.00
#
_symmetry.space_group_name_H-M   'P 1'
#
loop_
_entity.id
_entity.type
_entity.pdbx_description
1 polymer ?
#
loop_
_entity_poly.entity_id
_entity_poly.type
_entity_poly.pdbx_seq_one_letter_code
_entity_poly.pdbx_strand_id
1 'polypeptide(L)'
;MRSKRTRSTRYTEASEPKSAANWDGEDWQDYVSEEVTTQLHKYQLPHLEILDEKMVDLAKQWHFQYVMAWLFNVCESYTTTTCSADQYGGNSVKCLWKNIRFDEGIFLTDVFSKIGGKDSSYYNDEMDVDADSQNLYDKIRLQLLHQLAGNKSGQLRDWNVIVNHHLQNSSSSSDLVTDSPFLELDIARQFEILYCIVKLIEVKNMIFKNYLVNNLHLFTFNEIILDDEDDDSEGGGTKSLFALPNVGVLVEKTMRRVKRGSSSQTFNIPIKLQNCTIKEIDPKISDSVELIHLEYSHDIDAYLQSITIDYKVVTADWESMLEYWSQNRDSKIIDEFITTLIPIYAEHRLYSAKILANREKERAIAELMTRRKRSSRLVAKEEENKKKDLESEWFEKLDEREQFIRHRNKLVSKEIKKVKDLLWNQLWQSYDQDYRDEKLTRRNEITDRSGSGTPFLEMSLGKDEDNLLNDVDNGVLDHGPNFQSSIVPVQPPTAGTVGPLQTGDVPELPTDYCITKEELDELANYGIFTPQQEPDSQDSVFQCPGEPDLAPMVIPEDLETDLFNNRPLICCDHCYRWQHWECQPPKIIELMALTTKASQHALSQRDFGVIIMGNSHGNRRSSRRPQSTPEPSTKTSRPTDKRKPPGECSTFICAWCIRDLELELRGIFVPELKIIRTKQRKLQEDRERRKKMKEEKKRLEQLAKQRELPPVFHNAFPHMTSGPLPGIATYGTTSPTIIPELNANAAHPIIACSQQPDSKTVPQPQPQPQPQPQPQPQPQPQPQPEHPQEQNFHF
;
A
#
# COMPACT_ATOMS: atom_id res chain seq x y z
N MET A 1 -61.55 -18.70 49.73
CA MET A 1 -61.59 -19.12 48.31
C MET A 1 -60.21 -18.95 47.69
N ARG A 2 -59.63 -20.01 47.12
CA ARG A 2 -58.40 -19.97 46.29
C ARG A 2 -58.71 -20.77 45.03
N SER A 3 -58.44 -20.22 43.85
CA SER A 3 -58.52 -20.97 42.59
C SER A 3 -57.22 -20.79 41.83
N LYS A 4 -56.39 -21.85 41.83
CA LYS A 4 -55.20 -21.94 40.96
C LYS A 4 -55.69 -22.42 39.60
N ARG A 5 -55.46 -21.66 38.53
CA ARG A 5 -55.57 -22.20 37.16
C ARG A 5 -54.27 -22.86 36.74
N THR A 6 -54.40 -24.07 36.22
CA THR A 6 -53.31 -24.95 35.80
C THR A 6 -52.78 -24.57 34.40
N ARG A 7 -51.47 -24.71 34.21
CA ARG A 7 -50.82 -24.61 32.90
C ARG A 7 -50.90 -25.97 32.22
N SER A 8 -51.64 -26.07 31.12
CA SER A 8 -51.76 -27.31 30.35
C SER A 8 -50.52 -27.51 29.47
N THR A 9 -49.78 -28.59 29.70
CA THR A 9 -48.80 -29.13 28.76
C THR A 9 -49.52 -30.08 27.81
N ARG A 10 -49.60 -29.73 26.52
CA ARG A 10 -49.83 -30.73 25.47
C ARG A 10 -48.47 -31.28 25.06
N TYR A 11 -48.19 -32.51 25.48
CA TYR A 11 -47.36 -33.38 24.66
C TYR A 11 -48.17 -33.74 23.42
N THR A 12 -47.59 -33.56 22.25
CA THR A 12 -48.01 -34.22 21.02
C THR A 12 -46.92 -35.22 20.72
N GLU A 13 -47.24 -36.50 20.84
CA GLU A 13 -46.36 -37.59 20.43
C GLU A 13 -46.16 -37.50 18.91
N ALA A 14 -44.95 -37.12 18.50
CA ALA A 14 -44.51 -37.31 17.12
C ALA A 14 -44.12 -38.78 16.98
N SER A 15 -44.85 -39.52 16.14
CA SER A 15 -44.58 -40.92 15.86
C SER A 15 -43.22 -41.09 15.19
N GLU A 16 -42.39 -41.97 15.75
CA GLU A 16 -41.12 -42.38 15.15
C GLU A 16 -41.32 -42.93 13.71
N PRO A 17 -40.54 -42.45 12.71
CA PRO A 17 -40.42 -43.17 11.44
C PRO A 17 -39.59 -44.43 11.66
N LYS A 18 -40.25 -45.59 11.60
CA LYS A 18 -39.59 -46.90 11.64
C LYS A 18 -38.81 -47.17 10.36
N SER A 19 -37.53 -46.84 10.32
CA SER A 19 -36.46 -47.66 9.69
C SER A 19 -35.08 -47.00 9.73
N ALA A 20 -34.59 -46.62 10.93
CA ALA A 20 -33.16 -46.47 11.12
C ALA A 20 -32.58 -47.86 11.46
N ALA A 21 -31.75 -48.41 10.58
CA ALA A 21 -30.90 -49.54 10.98
C ALA A 21 -29.88 -49.04 12.01
N ASN A 22 -29.59 -49.84 13.04
CA ASN A 22 -28.46 -49.57 13.93
C ASN A 22 -27.18 -49.67 13.09
N TRP A 23 -26.56 -48.53 12.81
CA TRP A 23 -25.14 -48.46 12.50
C TRP A 23 -24.43 -48.23 13.83
N ASP A 24 -23.72 -49.25 14.32
CA ASP A 24 -22.79 -49.07 15.44
C ASP A 24 -21.74 -48.04 15.01
N GLY A 25 -21.49 -47.04 15.85
CA GLY A 25 -20.82 -45.81 15.43
C GLY A 25 -19.31 -45.74 15.66
N GLU A 26 -18.77 -44.59 15.27
CA GLU A 26 -17.61 -43.90 15.88
C GLU A 26 -16.19 -44.22 15.39
N ASP A 27 -15.95 -45.20 14.51
CA ASP A 27 -14.58 -45.53 14.02
C ASP A 27 -13.79 -44.39 13.34
N TRP A 28 -14.45 -43.41 12.70
CA TRP A 28 -13.75 -42.25 12.10
C TRP A 28 -13.46 -41.13 13.12
N GLN A 29 -14.14 -41.13 14.27
CA GLN A 29 -14.02 -40.05 15.26
C GLN A 29 -12.65 -40.09 15.96
N ASP A 30 -12.06 -41.27 16.12
CA ASP A 30 -10.71 -41.46 16.68
C ASP A 30 -9.61 -40.71 15.92
N TYR A 31 -9.84 -40.37 14.65
CA TYR A 31 -8.91 -39.62 13.79
C TYR A 31 -9.11 -38.10 13.87
N VAL A 32 -10.14 -37.61 14.57
CA VAL A 32 -10.56 -36.21 14.60
C VAL A 32 -10.53 -35.68 16.04
N SER A 33 -10.24 -34.39 16.22
CA SER A 33 -10.21 -33.81 17.58
C SER A 33 -11.61 -33.78 18.21
N GLU A 34 -11.68 -34.03 19.53
CA GLU A 34 -12.91 -34.00 20.33
C GLU A 34 -13.66 -32.65 20.22
N GLU A 35 -12.93 -31.55 19.99
CA GLU A 35 -13.52 -30.24 19.72
C GLU A 35 -14.28 -30.21 18.37
N VAL A 36 -13.69 -30.76 17.30
CA VAL A 36 -14.30 -30.78 15.97
C VAL A 36 -15.52 -31.70 15.95
N THR A 37 -15.44 -32.90 16.55
CA THR A 37 -16.59 -33.81 16.65
C THR A 37 -17.73 -33.20 17.46
N THR A 38 -17.43 -32.64 18.65
CA THR A 38 -18.43 -31.93 19.48
C THR A 38 -19.08 -30.76 18.74
N GLN A 39 -18.33 -29.99 17.97
CA GLN A 39 -18.90 -28.90 17.18
C GLN A 39 -19.73 -29.41 15.99
N LEU A 40 -19.31 -30.49 15.31
CA LEU A 40 -20.09 -31.11 14.22
C LEU A 40 -21.45 -31.63 14.73
N HIS A 41 -21.49 -32.30 15.89
CA HIS A 41 -22.75 -32.73 16.50
C HIS A 41 -23.67 -31.56 16.90
N LYS A 42 -23.09 -30.41 17.24
CA LYS A 42 -23.83 -29.19 17.58
C LYS A 42 -24.39 -28.47 16.34
N TYR A 43 -23.63 -28.42 15.25
CA TYR A 43 -24.07 -27.85 13.98
C TYR A 43 -24.71 -28.94 13.12
N GLN A 44 -25.92 -29.37 13.48
CA GLN A 44 -26.76 -30.15 12.57
C GLN A 44 -26.94 -29.34 11.28
N LEU A 45 -26.39 -29.84 10.17
CA LEU A 45 -26.62 -29.30 8.84
C LEU A 45 -28.14 -29.30 8.59
N PRO A 46 -28.74 -28.18 8.16
CA PRO A 46 -30.17 -28.13 7.94
C PRO A 46 -30.57 -29.20 6.92
N HIS A 47 -31.57 -30.02 7.28
CA HIS A 47 -31.98 -31.18 6.49
C HIS A 47 -32.25 -30.80 5.02
N LEU A 48 -31.40 -31.32 4.13
CA LEU A 48 -31.56 -31.29 2.68
C LEU A 48 -32.67 -32.23 2.16
N GLU A 49 -33.49 -32.79 3.05
CA GLU A 49 -34.63 -33.71 2.81
C GLU A 49 -35.63 -33.26 1.74
N ILE A 50 -35.62 -31.98 1.32
CA ILE A 50 -36.50 -31.42 0.29
C ILE A 50 -35.92 -31.61 -1.13
N LEU A 51 -34.69 -32.11 -1.28
CA LEU A 51 -33.91 -32.10 -2.53
C LEU A 51 -33.33 -33.45 -2.98
N ASP A 52 -33.66 -34.52 -2.27
CA ASP A 52 -32.91 -35.79 -2.21
C ASP A 52 -32.56 -36.42 -3.57
N GLU A 53 -33.55 -36.83 -4.37
CA GLU A 53 -33.28 -37.65 -5.58
C GLU A 53 -32.45 -36.90 -6.65
N LYS A 54 -32.81 -35.63 -6.94
CA LYS A 54 -32.11 -34.83 -7.97
C LYS A 54 -30.70 -34.42 -7.55
N MET A 55 -30.46 -34.23 -6.25
CA MET A 55 -29.12 -34.00 -5.72
C MET A 55 -28.25 -35.25 -5.90
N VAL A 56 -28.75 -36.40 -5.49
CA VAL A 56 -28.01 -37.68 -5.52
C VAL A 56 -27.62 -38.07 -6.95
N ASP A 57 -28.49 -37.85 -7.93
CA ASP A 57 -28.17 -38.12 -9.34
C ASP A 57 -27.21 -37.10 -9.95
N LEU A 58 -27.24 -35.85 -9.51
CA LEU A 58 -26.30 -34.81 -9.93
C LEU A 58 -24.90 -35.02 -9.34
N ALA A 59 -24.83 -35.35 -8.04
CA ALA A 59 -23.57 -35.54 -7.32
C ALA A 59 -22.74 -36.74 -7.84
N LYS A 60 -23.39 -37.71 -8.49
CA LYS A 60 -22.71 -38.82 -9.20
C LYS A 60 -22.10 -38.41 -10.54
N GLN A 61 -22.38 -37.21 -11.06
CA GLN A 61 -21.89 -36.77 -12.36
C GLN A 61 -20.51 -36.14 -12.26
N TRP A 62 -19.59 -36.61 -13.11
CA TRP A 62 -18.24 -36.04 -13.23
C TRP A 62 -18.25 -34.54 -13.55
N HIS A 63 -19.15 -34.07 -14.43
CA HIS A 63 -19.25 -32.67 -14.81
C HIS A 63 -19.55 -31.75 -13.61
N PHE A 64 -20.44 -32.19 -12.72
CA PHE A 64 -20.77 -31.48 -11.48
C PHE A 64 -19.56 -31.45 -10.54
N GLN A 65 -19.00 -32.61 -10.21
CA GLN A 65 -17.89 -32.72 -9.26
C GLN A 65 -16.64 -31.96 -9.73
N TYR A 66 -16.35 -31.98 -11.03
CA TYR A 66 -15.26 -31.21 -11.60
C TYR A 66 -15.46 -29.69 -11.48
N VAL A 67 -16.68 -29.20 -11.72
CA VAL A 67 -17.00 -27.77 -11.59
C VAL A 67 -16.87 -27.31 -10.14
N MET A 68 -17.33 -28.11 -9.18
CA MET A 68 -17.17 -27.80 -7.75
C MET A 68 -15.69 -27.80 -7.32
N ALA A 69 -14.93 -28.84 -7.65
CA ALA A 69 -13.50 -28.93 -7.37
C ALA A 69 -12.72 -27.73 -7.95
N TRP A 70 -13.06 -27.32 -9.17
CA TRP A 70 -12.47 -26.15 -9.81
C TRP A 70 -12.84 -24.85 -9.08
N LEU A 71 -14.10 -24.68 -8.67
CA LEU A 71 -14.57 -23.51 -7.91
C LEU A 71 -13.91 -23.40 -6.53
N PHE A 72 -13.75 -24.52 -5.81
CA PHE A 72 -12.97 -24.58 -4.57
C PHE A 72 -11.54 -24.06 -4.79
N ASN A 73 -10.93 -24.35 -5.94
CA ASN A 73 -9.56 -23.95 -6.23
C ASN A 73 -9.38 -22.52 -6.77
N VAL A 74 -10.42 -21.82 -7.24
CA VAL A 74 -10.30 -20.45 -7.80
C VAL A 74 -10.91 -19.35 -6.93
N CYS A 75 -11.92 -19.67 -6.12
CA CYS A 75 -12.63 -18.74 -5.24
C CYS A 75 -11.92 -18.54 -3.88
N GLU A 76 -12.41 -17.63 -3.03
CA GLU A 76 -12.10 -17.65 -1.59
C GLU A 76 -12.90 -18.80 -0.94
N SER A 77 -12.24 -19.93 -0.71
CA SER A 77 -12.83 -21.16 -0.15
C SER A 77 -11.90 -21.77 0.92
N TYR A 78 -12.41 -22.73 1.70
CA TYR A 78 -11.63 -23.52 2.66
C TYR A 78 -10.28 -24.02 2.08
N THR A 79 -10.28 -24.62 0.89
CA THR A 79 -9.08 -25.14 0.22
C THR A 79 -8.01 -24.06 0.00
N THR A 80 -8.43 -22.85 -0.35
CA THR A 80 -7.53 -21.70 -0.58
C THR A 80 -7.14 -20.96 0.70
N THR A 81 -7.99 -20.96 1.74
CA THR A 81 -7.78 -20.15 2.95
C THR A 81 -7.07 -20.89 4.07
N THR A 82 -7.40 -22.16 4.30
CA THR A 82 -6.88 -22.97 5.42
C THR A 82 -5.94 -24.06 4.92
N CYS A 83 -6.39 -24.93 3.99
CA CYS A 83 -5.63 -26.12 3.59
C CYS A 83 -4.23 -25.81 2.99
N SER A 84 -4.06 -24.66 2.33
CA SER A 84 -2.76 -24.24 1.77
C SER A 84 -1.86 -23.46 2.74
N ALA A 85 -2.38 -22.96 3.86
CA ALA A 85 -1.60 -22.11 4.77
C ALA A 85 -0.52 -22.91 5.52
N ASP A 86 -0.87 -24.12 5.95
CA ASP A 86 -0.05 -24.94 6.84
C ASP A 86 0.99 -25.81 6.09
N GLN A 87 0.72 -26.21 4.85
CA GLN A 87 1.60 -27.14 4.11
C GLN A 87 2.80 -26.48 3.42
N TYR A 88 2.72 -25.20 3.03
CA TYR A 88 3.71 -24.56 2.14
C TYR A 88 4.34 -23.26 2.65
N GLY A 89 4.08 -22.87 3.90
CA GLY A 89 4.87 -21.87 4.61
C GLY A 89 4.63 -20.39 4.21
N GLY A 90 3.67 -19.75 4.86
CA GLY A 90 3.82 -18.35 5.26
C GLY A 90 3.55 -17.26 4.22
N ASN A 91 2.96 -17.56 3.06
CA ASN A 91 2.35 -16.55 2.18
C ASN A 91 0.90 -16.96 1.88
N SER A 92 -0.06 -16.06 2.10
CA SER A 92 -1.46 -16.33 1.80
C SER A 92 -1.67 -16.58 0.30
N VAL A 93 -2.27 -17.72 -0.03
CA VAL A 93 -2.58 -18.10 -1.40
C VAL A 93 -3.54 -17.06 -1.98
N LYS A 94 -3.09 -16.37 -3.03
CA LYS A 94 -3.88 -15.33 -3.69
C LYS A 94 -4.87 -16.00 -4.65
N CYS A 95 -6.03 -16.42 -4.16
CA CYS A 95 -7.10 -16.97 -5.01
C CYS A 95 -7.44 -16.04 -6.18
N LEU A 96 -7.90 -16.63 -7.28
CA LEU A 96 -8.17 -15.93 -8.54
C LEU A 96 -9.38 -15.00 -8.41
N TRP A 97 -10.43 -15.43 -7.70
CA TRP A 97 -11.69 -14.70 -7.51
C TRP A 97 -11.90 -14.29 -6.05
N LYS A 98 -11.06 -13.36 -5.59
CA LYS A 98 -11.05 -12.83 -4.21
C LYS A 98 -12.38 -12.24 -3.70
N ASN A 99 -13.28 -11.88 -4.60
CA ASN A 99 -14.55 -11.25 -4.26
C ASN A 99 -15.70 -12.27 -4.18
N ILE A 100 -15.42 -13.56 -4.37
CA ILE A 100 -16.40 -14.64 -4.35
C ILE A 100 -15.99 -15.62 -3.26
N ARG A 101 -16.74 -15.63 -2.16
CA ARG A 101 -16.66 -16.65 -1.12
C ARG A 101 -17.46 -17.85 -1.55
N PHE A 102 -16.80 -19.00 -1.69
CA PHE A 102 -17.41 -20.22 -2.21
C PHE A 102 -17.54 -21.29 -1.14
N ASP A 103 -18.77 -21.80 -1.03
CA ASP A 103 -19.15 -22.97 -0.25
C ASP A 103 -20.18 -23.75 -1.07
N GLU A 104 -20.01 -25.07 -1.15
CA GLU A 104 -20.85 -25.95 -1.98
C GLU A 104 -22.31 -25.97 -1.51
N GLY A 105 -22.55 -26.03 -0.20
CA GLY A 105 -23.92 -26.06 0.35
C GLY A 105 -24.68 -24.76 0.11
N ILE A 106 -24.01 -23.61 0.22
CA ILE A 106 -24.60 -22.30 -0.10
C ILE A 106 -24.90 -22.19 -1.59
N PHE A 107 -23.94 -22.59 -2.43
CA PHE A 107 -24.10 -22.56 -3.89
C PHE A 107 -25.28 -23.42 -4.34
N LEU A 108 -25.36 -24.65 -3.85
CA LEU A 108 -26.47 -25.57 -4.10
C LEU A 108 -27.81 -25.00 -3.62
N THR A 109 -27.87 -24.44 -2.41
CA THR A 109 -29.09 -23.78 -1.89
C THR A 109 -29.59 -22.67 -2.85
N ASP A 110 -28.68 -21.87 -3.39
CA ASP A 110 -28.99 -20.76 -4.29
C ASP A 110 -29.40 -21.23 -5.70
N VAL A 111 -28.75 -22.28 -6.23
CA VAL A 111 -29.14 -22.98 -7.48
C VAL A 111 -30.58 -23.46 -7.39
N PHE A 112 -30.91 -24.21 -6.34
CA PHE A 112 -32.23 -24.82 -6.20
C PHE A 112 -33.32 -23.83 -5.76
N SER A 113 -33.01 -22.71 -5.11
CA SER A 113 -34.01 -21.66 -4.88
C SER A 113 -34.47 -21.01 -6.20
N LYS A 114 -33.51 -20.75 -7.11
CA LYS A 114 -33.79 -20.21 -8.46
C LYS A 114 -34.64 -21.17 -9.29
N ILE A 115 -34.24 -22.43 -9.38
CA ILE A 115 -34.95 -23.45 -10.19
C ILE A 115 -36.31 -23.84 -9.57
N GLY A 116 -36.41 -23.84 -8.25
CA GLY A 116 -37.64 -24.18 -7.52
C GLY A 116 -38.70 -23.06 -7.48
N GLY A 117 -38.42 -21.88 -8.06
CA GLY A 117 -39.36 -20.76 -8.18
C GLY A 117 -39.82 -20.11 -6.86
N LYS A 118 -39.28 -20.52 -5.70
CA LYS A 118 -39.75 -20.07 -4.38
C LYS A 118 -39.50 -18.59 -4.09
N ASP A 119 -38.47 -18.00 -4.70
CA ASP A 119 -38.11 -16.58 -4.57
C ASP A 119 -38.57 -15.71 -5.78
N SER A 120 -39.44 -16.23 -6.64
CA SER A 120 -39.91 -15.58 -7.89
C SER A 120 -40.66 -14.25 -7.72
N SER A 121 -40.88 -13.75 -6.49
CA SER A 121 -41.57 -12.47 -6.23
C SER A 121 -40.68 -11.31 -5.80
N TYR A 122 -39.36 -11.51 -5.69
CA TYR A 122 -38.42 -10.44 -5.29
C TYR A 122 -37.29 -10.17 -6.29
N TYR A 123 -36.92 -11.17 -7.11
CA TYR A 123 -35.92 -11.01 -8.17
C TYR A 123 -36.58 -11.15 -9.54
N ASN A 124 -37.00 -10.02 -10.13
CA ASN A 124 -37.33 -9.97 -11.56
C ASN A 124 -36.05 -10.15 -12.38
N ASP A 125 -36.14 -10.97 -13.44
CA ASP A 125 -35.03 -11.45 -14.25
C ASP A 125 -34.40 -10.41 -15.20
N GLU A 126 -34.68 -9.11 -14.98
CA GLU A 126 -34.36 -8.00 -15.90
C GLU A 126 -33.59 -6.83 -15.25
N MET A 127 -33.26 -6.88 -13.96
CA MET A 127 -32.41 -5.86 -13.33
C MET A 127 -30.95 -6.30 -13.28
N ASP A 128 -30.04 -5.34 -13.47
CA ASP A 128 -28.60 -5.54 -13.42
C ASP A 128 -28.20 -6.27 -12.13
N VAL A 129 -27.32 -7.26 -12.25
CA VAL A 129 -26.73 -7.93 -11.08
C VAL A 129 -25.72 -6.98 -10.45
N ASP A 130 -26.21 -6.14 -9.54
CA ASP A 130 -25.35 -5.32 -8.69
C ASP A 130 -24.31 -6.17 -7.95
N ALA A 131 -23.17 -5.57 -7.63
CA ALA A 131 -22.09 -6.24 -6.90
C ALA A 131 -22.56 -6.81 -5.54
N ASP A 132 -23.65 -6.27 -5.00
CA ASP A 132 -24.26 -6.62 -3.72
C ASP A 132 -25.25 -7.79 -3.77
N SER A 133 -25.43 -8.44 -4.93
CA SER A 133 -26.35 -9.58 -5.05
C SER A 133 -25.97 -10.71 -4.08
N GLN A 134 -26.93 -11.15 -3.25
CA GLN A 134 -26.70 -12.17 -2.22
C GLN A 134 -26.67 -13.62 -2.74
N ASN A 135 -26.97 -13.80 -4.03
CA ASN A 135 -27.01 -15.10 -4.70
C ASN A 135 -25.63 -15.48 -5.27
N LEU A 136 -25.05 -16.56 -4.76
CA LEU A 136 -23.72 -17.04 -5.13
C LEU A 136 -23.69 -17.66 -6.54
N TYR A 137 -24.79 -18.27 -6.98
CA TYR A 137 -24.89 -18.90 -8.30
C TYR A 137 -24.82 -17.87 -9.43
N ASP A 138 -25.56 -16.77 -9.33
CA ASP A 138 -25.52 -15.69 -10.33
C ASP A 138 -24.17 -14.96 -10.34
N LYS A 139 -23.53 -14.77 -9.18
CA LYS A 139 -22.15 -14.23 -9.09
C LYS A 139 -21.14 -15.10 -9.82
N ILE A 140 -21.20 -16.42 -9.66
CA ILE A 140 -20.30 -17.36 -10.32
C ILE A 140 -20.57 -17.42 -11.83
N ARG A 141 -21.85 -17.43 -12.25
CA ARG A 141 -22.21 -17.32 -13.67
C ARG A 141 -21.64 -16.03 -14.28
N LEU A 142 -21.87 -14.88 -13.68
CA LEU A 142 -21.39 -13.59 -14.22
C LEU A 142 -19.86 -13.57 -14.35
N GLN A 143 -19.16 -14.11 -13.35
CA GLN A 143 -17.69 -14.19 -13.36
C GLN A 143 -17.15 -15.19 -14.41
N LEU A 144 -17.80 -16.34 -14.60
CA LEU A 144 -17.50 -17.27 -15.70
C LEU A 144 -17.71 -16.60 -17.07
N LEU A 145 -18.79 -15.84 -17.23
CA LEU A 145 -19.08 -15.10 -18.45
C LEU A 145 -18.00 -14.05 -18.76
N HIS A 146 -17.55 -13.29 -17.76
CA HIS A 146 -16.44 -12.33 -17.90
C HIS A 146 -15.12 -13.01 -18.27
N GLN A 147 -14.83 -14.17 -17.68
CA GLN A 147 -13.63 -14.97 -17.98
C GLN A 147 -13.66 -15.56 -19.40
N LEU A 148 -14.84 -15.95 -19.88
CA LEU A 148 -15.05 -16.49 -21.22
C LEU A 148 -14.97 -15.40 -22.30
N ALA A 149 -15.63 -14.26 -22.08
CA ALA A 149 -15.66 -13.11 -22.99
C ALA A 149 -14.35 -12.29 -22.99
N GLY A 150 -13.49 -12.48 -21.98
CA GLY A 150 -12.23 -11.73 -21.81
C GLY A 150 -12.42 -10.25 -21.44
N ASN A 151 -13.63 -9.85 -21.02
CA ASN A 151 -13.96 -8.48 -20.64
C ASN A 151 -15.00 -8.47 -19.49
N LYS A 152 -15.10 -7.34 -18.78
CA LYS A 152 -16.04 -7.16 -17.66
C LYS A 152 -17.40 -6.56 -18.07
N SER A 153 -17.66 -6.42 -19.37
CA SER A 153 -18.88 -5.77 -19.88
C SER A 153 -20.02 -6.72 -20.19
N GLY A 154 -19.78 -8.05 -20.21
CA GLY A 154 -20.85 -9.03 -20.40
C GLY A 154 -21.81 -9.05 -19.20
N GLN A 155 -23.11 -9.12 -19.48
CA GLN A 155 -24.15 -9.25 -18.46
C GLN A 155 -24.87 -10.59 -18.57
N LEU A 156 -25.56 -11.05 -17.53
CA LEU A 156 -26.25 -12.35 -17.56
C LEU A 156 -27.34 -12.45 -18.63
N ARG A 157 -27.94 -11.33 -19.07
CA ARG A 157 -28.85 -11.31 -20.23
C ARG A 157 -28.19 -11.75 -21.54
N ASP A 158 -26.88 -11.54 -21.67
CA ASP A 158 -26.09 -11.90 -22.86
C ASP A 158 -25.55 -13.34 -22.78
N TRP A 159 -25.87 -14.08 -21.70
CA TRP A 159 -25.32 -15.40 -21.40
C TRP A 159 -25.45 -16.39 -22.56
N ASN A 160 -26.68 -16.64 -23.04
CA ASN A 160 -26.93 -17.57 -24.14
C ASN A 160 -26.16 -17.17 -25.41
N VAL A 161 -26.13 -15.89 -25.76
CA VAL A 161 -25.47 -15.38 -26.98
C VAL A 161 -23.95 -15.61 -26.92
N ILE A 162 -23.32 -15.21 -25.81
CA ILE A 162 -21.87 -15.34 -25.62
C ILE A 162 -21.48 -16.81 -25.50
N VAL A 163 -22.16 -17.58 -24.65
CA VAL A 163 -21.83 -19.00 -24.41
C VAL A 163 -22.00 -19.82 -25.70
N ASN A 164 -23.12 -19.68 -26.43
CA ASN A 164 -23.32 -20.40 -27.68
C ASN A 164 -22.26 -20.05 -28.73
N HIS A 165 -21.87 -18.77 -28.86
CA HIS A 165 -20.78 -18.38 -29.76
C HIS A 165 -19.47 -19.09 -29.41
N HIS A 166 -19.14 -19.25 -28.12
CA HIS A 166 -17.92 -19.96 -27.71
C HIS A 166 -18.02 -21.49 -27.84
N LEU A 167 -19.21 -22.07 -27.68
CA LEU A 167 -19.48 -23.51 -27.86
C LEU A 167 -19.47 -23.91 -29.35
N GLN A 168 -20.07 -23.12 -30.23
CA GLN A 168 -20.04 -23.33 -31.70
C GLN A 168 -18.60 -23.34 -32.24
N ASN A 169 -17.72 -22.51 -31.67
CA ASN A 169 -16.29 -22.46 -31.99
C ASN A 169 -15.46 -23.54 -31.27
N SER A 170 -16.09 -24.59 -30.73
CA SER A 170 -15.45 -25.71 -30.02
C SER A 170 -15.89 -27.05 -30.62
N SER A 171 -14.97 -27.72 -31.32
CA SER A 171 -15.24 -28.99 -32.01
C SER A 171 -15.79 -30.10 -31.09
N SER A 172 -15.47 -30.05 -29.80
CA SER A 172 -15.89 -31.05 -28.79
C SER A 172 -17.16 -30.68 -28.03
N SER A 173 -17.78 -29.53 -28.31
CA SER A 173 -18.88 -28.99 -27.49
C SER A 173 -20.04 -28.39 -28.31
N SER A 174 -20.03 -28.56 -29.64
CA SER A 174 -21.09 -28.05 -30.52
C SER A 174 -22.47 -28.62 -30.18
N ASP A 175 -22.53 -29.84 -29.65
CA ASP A 175 -23.79 -30.51 -29.26
C ASP A 175 -24.43 -29.90 -28.00
N LEU A 176 -23.76 -28.96 -27.32
CA LEU A 176 -24.28 -28.24 -26.14
C LEU A 176 -24.98 -26.92 -26.49
N VAL A 177 -24.92 -26.48 -27.74
CA VAL A 177 -25.57 -25.24 -28.21
C VAL A 177 -27.09 -25.38 -28.11
N THR A 178 -27.75 -24.39 -27.51
CA THR A 178 -29.21 -24.39 -27.34
C THR A 178 -29.82 -22.99 -27.45
N ASP A 179 -30.98 -22.91 -28.09
CA ASP A 179 -31.76 -21.67 -28.21
C ASP A 179 -32.60 -21.39 -26.94
N SER A 180 -32.82 -22.38 -26.07
CA SER A 180 -33.58 -22.23 -24.82
C SER A 180 -32.79 -21.45 -23.76
N PRO A 181 -33.43 -20.57 -22.96
CA PRO A 181 -32.79 -19.91 -21.82
C PRO A 181 -32.06 -20.90 -20.91
N PHE A 182 -30.85 -20.56 -20.47
CA PHE A 182 -30.00 -21.48 -19.71
C PHE A 182 -30.62 -22.00 -18.41
N LEU A 183 -31.43 -21.18 -17.72
CA LEU A 183 -32.09 -21.58 -16.47
C LEU A 183 -33.28 -22.54 -16.67
N GLU A 184 -33.82 -22.65 -17.90
CA GLU A 184 -34.89 -23.60 -18.24
C GLU A 184 -34.37 -25.01 -18.58
N LEU A 185 -33.05 -25.16 -18.73
CA LEU A 185 -32.40 -26.45 -18.97
C LEU A 185 -32.45 -27.32 -17.71
N ASP A 186 -32.42 -28.65 -17.90
CA ASP A 186 -32.22 -29.56 -16.77
C ASP A 186 -30.86 -29.32 -16.09
N ILE A 187 -30.80 -29.59 -14.78
CA ILE A 187 -29.67 -29.23 -13.93
C ILE A 187 -28.39 -29.94 -14.38
N ALA A 188 -28.48 -31.23 -14.73
CA ALA A 188 -27.36 -31.99 -15.29
C ALA A 188 -26.79 -31.29 -16.54
N ARG A 189 -27.68 -30.84 -17.44
CA ARG A 189 -27.33 -30.13 -18.67
C ARG A 189 -26.73 -28.75 -18.41
N GLN A 190 -27.18 -28.04 -17.37
CA GLN A 190 -26.55 -26.79 -16.94
C GLN A 190 -25.09 -27.03 -16.50
N PHE A 191 -24.81 -28.10 -15.76
CA PHE A 191 -23.44 -28.44 -15.34
C PHE A 191 -22.56 -28.96 -16.47
N GLU A 192 -23.09 -29.66 -17.48
CA GLU A 192 -22.35 -29.97 -18.72
C GLU A 192 -21.85 -28.69 -19.42
N ILE A 193 -22.71 -27.67 -19.53
CA ILE A 193 -22.35 -26.37 -20.10
C ILE A 193 -21.31 -25.65 -19.23
N LEU A 194 -21.51 -25.60 -17.91
CA LEU A 194 -20.53 -24.98 -16.99
C LEU A 194 -19.17 -25.67 -17.04
N TYR A 195 -19.13 -27.01 -17.11
CA TYR A 195 -17.92 -27.80 -17.30
C TYR A 195 -17.20 -27.42 -18.60
N CYS A 196 -17.92 -27.32 -19.72
CA CYS A 196 -17.32 -26.91 -20.98
C CYS A 196 -16.84 -25.45 -20.97
N ILE A 197 -17.53 -24.53 -20.27
CA ILE A 197 -17.03 -23.15 -20.06
C ILE A 197 -15.72 -23.17 -19.26
N VAL A 198 -15.64 -23.95 -18.17
CA VAL A 198 -14.41 -24.12 -17.38
C VAL A 198 -13.27 -24.67 -18.26
N LYS A 199 -13.52 -25.70 -19.08
CA LYS A 199 -12.52 -26.23 -20.03
C LYS A 199 -12.09 -25.21 -21.08
N LEU A 200 -13.00 -24.38 -21.58
CA LEU A 200 -12.65 -23.28 -22.49
C LEU A 200 -11.79 -22.21 -21.79
N ILE A 201 -12.04 -21.91 -20.51
CA ILE A 201 -11.23 -20.99 -19.70
C ILE A 201 -9.82 -21.58 -19.48
N GLU A 202 -9.70 -22.85 -19.07
CA GLU A 202 -8.41 -23.55 -18.91
C GLU A 202 -7.54 -23.47 -20.18
N VAL A 203 -8.14 -23.70 -21.35
CA VAL A 203 -7.45 -23.73 -22.64
C VAL A 203 -7.15 -22.34 -23.20
N LYS A 204 -8.07 -21.36 -23.06
CA LYS A 204 -7.98 -20.06 -23.77
C LYS A 204 -7.61 -18.88 -22.87
N ASN A 205 -7.89 -18.91 -21.57
CA ASN A 205 -7.72 -17.74 -20.70
C ASN A 205 -6.29 -17.63 -20.12
N MET A 206 -5.56 -16.59 -20.54
CA MET A 206 -4.18 -16.36 -20.08
C MET A 206 -4.06 -15.97 -18.59
N ILE A 207 -5.10 -15.37 -18.01
CA ILE A 207 -5.11 -15.03 -16.57
C ILE A 207 -5.19 -16.32 -15.75
N PHE A 208 -6.09 -17.24 -16.14
CA PHE A 208 -6.18 -18.56 -15.52
C PHE A 208 -4.88 -19.37 -15.69
N LYS A 209 -4.27 -19.39 -16.89
CA LYS A 209 -2.98 -20.09 -17.09
C LYS A 209 -1.88 -19.55 -16.18
N ASN A 210 -1.77 -18.23 -16.03
CA ASN A 210 -0.82 -17.62 -15.10
C ASN A 210 -1.17 -17.97 -13.64
N TYR A 211 -2.45 -18.07 -13.29
CA TYR A 211 -2.88 -18.49 -11.96
C TYR A 211 -2.50 -19.94 -11.66
N LEU A 212 -2.79 -20.86 -12.59
CA LEU A 212 -2.45 -22.28 -12.52
C LEU A 212 -0.94 -22.51 -12.34
N VAL A 213 -0.10 -21.81 -13.12
CA VAL A 213 1.37 -21.93 -12.99
C VAL A 213 1.87 -21.50 -11.60
N ASN A 214 1.24 -20.50 -10.98
CA ASN A 214 1.65 -20.01 -9.65
C ASN A 214 1.02 -20.79 -8.48
N ASN A 215 -0.02 -21.61 -8.72
CA ASN A 215 -0.79 -22.31 -7.68
C ASN A 215 -1.07 -23.76 -8.08
N LEU A 216 -0.12 -24.39 -8.79
CA LEU A 216 -0.29 -25.74 -9.34
C LEU A 216 -0.63 -26.78 -8.27
N HIS A 217 -0.13 -26.56 -7.05
CA HIS A 217 -0.37 -27.41 -5.87
C HIS A 217 -1.86 -27.54 -5.50
N LEU A 218 -2.71 -26.56 -5.84
CA LEU A 218 -4.16 -26.66 -5.65
C LEU A 218 -4.81 -27.66 -6.61
N PHE A 219 -4.24 -27.81 -7.82
CA PHE A 219 -4.78 -28.63 -8.91
C PHE A 219 -4.10 -30.01 -9.00
N THR A 220 -3.10 -30.27 -8.16
CA THR A 220 -2.52 -31.60 -7.92
C THR A 220 -3.21 -32.24 -6.73
N PHE A 221 -4.20 -33.08 -7.00
CA PHE A 221 -4.98 -33.78 -5.98
C PHE A 221 -4.23 -35.01 -5.44
N ASN A 222 -4.58 -35.45 -4.23
CA ASN A 222 -4.00 -36.66 -3.64
C ASN A 222 -4.44 -37.88 -4.47
N GLU A 223 -3.48 -38.65 -4.99
CA GLU A 223 -3.67 -39.80 -5.89
C GLU A 223 -2.99 -41.04 -5.29
N ILE A 224 -3.68 -42.19 -5.30
CA ILE A 224 -3.08 -43.52 -5.09
C ILE A 224 -3.28 -44.39 -6.33
N ILE A 225 -2.31 -45.23 -6.65
CA ILE A 225 -2.40 -46.23 -7.72
C ILE A 225 -3.01 -47.50 -7.13
N LEU A 226 -3.99 -48.09 -7.82
CA LEU A 226 -4.74 -49.27 -7.34
C LEU A 226 -4.28 -50.59 -7.96
N ASP A 227 -3.54 -50.54 -9.07
CA ASP A 227 -3.04 -51.74 -9.74
C ASP A 227 -1.65 -52.11 -9.22
N ASP A 228 -1.45 -53.38 -8.86
CA ASP A 228 -0.12 -53.97 -8.72
C ASP A 228 0.53 -54.14 -10.11
N GLU A 229 1.85 -53.96 -10.21
CA GLU A 229 2.60 -54.00 -11.50
C GLU A 229 2.61 -55.39 -12.20
N ASP A 230 1.99 -56.42 -11.60
CA ASP A 230 2.07 -57.83 -12.00
C ASP A 230 0.82 -58.38 -12.74
N ASP A 231 -0.28 -57.63 -12.89
CA ASP A 231 -1.49 -58.13 -13.60
C ASP A 231 -1.39 -57.94 -15.12
N ASP A 232 -0.65 -58.86 -15.75
CA ASP A 232 -0.47 -59.02 -17.21
C ASP A 232 -1.77 -59.36 -17.99
N SER A 233 -2.95 -59.27 -17.36
CA SER A 233 -4.22 -59.62 -18.00
C SER A 233 -4.57 -58.69 -19.18
N GLU A 234 -5.02 -59.31 -20.28
CA GLU A 234 -5.02 -58.75 -21.65
C GLU A 234 -6.00 -57.57 -21.87
N GLY A 235 -5.72 -56.43 -21.25
CA GLY A 235 -6.57 -55.23 -21.29
C GLY A 235 -6.36 -54.25 -20.14
N GLY A 236 -5.54 -54.58 -19.15
CA GLY A 236 -5.20 -53.71 -18.01
C GLY A 236 -4.76 -52.32 -18.46
N GLY A 237 -5.43 -51.30 -17.93
CA GLY A 237 -5.07 -49.90 -18.08
C GLY A 237 -5.02 -49.28 -16.70
N THR A 238 -3.93 -48.56 -16.40
CA THR A 238 -3.58 -48.14 -15.03
C THR A 238 -4.73 -47.41 -14.35
N LYS A 239 -5.16 -47.92 -13.20
CA LYS A 239 -6.16 -47.34 -12.33
C LYS A 239 -5.54 -46.57 -11.18
N SER A 240 -6.11 -45.41 -10.89
CA SER A 240 -5.79 -44.63 -9.70
C SER A 240 -7.02 -43.97 -9.10
N LEU A 241 -6.97 -43.73 -7.79
CA LEU A 241 -8.03 -43.10 -7.00
C LEU A 241 -7.58 -41.72 -6.57
N PHE A 242 -8.40 -40.71 -6.85
CA PHE A 242 -8.18 -39.31 -6.49
C PHE A 242 -9.13 -38.85 -5.41
N ALA A 243 -8.65 -37.99 -4.52
CA ALA A 243 -9.47 -37.23 -3.58
C ALA A 243 -9.64 -35.78 -4.06
N LEU A 244 -10.87 -35.35 -4.34
CA LEU A 244 -11.17 -33.98 -4.78
C LEU A 244 -11.27 -32.99 -3.59
N PRO A 245 -11.23 -31.66 -3.82
CA PRO A 245 -11.42 -30.67 -2.73
C PRO A 245 -12.80 -30.73 -2.06
N ASN A 246 -13.81 -31.25 -2.75
CA ASN A 246 -15.14 -31.53 -2.23
C ASN A 246 -15.11 -32.50 -1.05
N VAL A 247 -15.99 -32.29 -0.07
CA VAL A 247 -16.02 -33.12 1.15
C VAL A 247 -16.44 -34.56 0.84
N GLY A 248 -15.47 -35.48 0.89
CA GLY A 248 -15.72 -36.92 0.74
C GLY A 248 -15.80 -37.45 -0.70
N VAL A 249 -15.40 -36.67 -1.72
CA VAL A 249 -15.53 -37.09 -3.12
C VAL A 249 -14.26 -37.79 -3.61
N LEU A 250 -14.39 -39.07 -3.93
CA LEU A 250 -13.35 -39.93 -4.48
C LEU A 250 -13.66 -40.28 -5.94
N VAL A 251 -12.65 -40.25 -6.81
CA VAL A 251 -12.79 -40.48 -8.25
C VAL A 251 -11.78 -41.52 -8.75
N GLU A 252 -12.27 -42.59 -9.36
CA GLU A 252 -11.49 -43.60 -10.06
C GLU A 252 -11.15 -43.08 -11.47
N LYS A 253 -9.87 -42.96 -11.79
CA LYS A 253 -9.33 -42.69 -13.12
C LYS A 253 -8.86 -44.01 -13.71
N THR A 254 -9.33 -44.35 -14.91
CA THR A 254 -8.82 -45.49 -15.67
C THR A 254 -8.15 -44.98 -16.94
N MET A 255 -6.85 -45.22 -17.10
CA MET A 255 -6.10 -44.83 -18.29
C MET A 255 -5.93 -46.03 -19.24
N ARG A 256 -6.73 -46.06 -20.32
CA ARG A 256 -6.72 -47.14 -21.32
C ARG A 256 -5.94 -46.72 -22.57
N ARG A 257 -5.23 -47.66 -23.18
CA ARG A 257 -4.57 -47.46 -24.48
C ARG A 257 -5.35 -48.16 -25.59
N VAL A 258 -5.85 -47.39 -26.54
CA VAL A 258 -6.60 -47.88 -27.70
C VAL A 258 -5.64 -48.58 -28.67
N LYS A 259 -5.58 -49.92 -28.61
CA LYS A 259 -4.79 -50.76 -29.54
C LYS A 259 -5.35 -50.68 -30.97
N ARG A 260 -4.95 -49.67 -31.75
CA ARG A 260 -5.12 -49.67 -33.22
C ARG A 260 -4.04 -50.53 -33.88
N GLY A 261 -4.37 -51.79 -34.16
CA GLY A 261 -3.52 -52.69 -34.95
C GLY A 261 -2.50 -53.48 -34.13
N SER A 262 -2.03 -54.57 -34.74
CA SER A 262 -1.22 -55.61 -34.11
C SER A 262 0.25 -55.21 -33.94
N SER A 263 0.55 -54.42 -32.89
CA SER A 263 1.77 -54.56 -32.10
C SER A 263 1.75 -53.57 -30.93
N SER A 264 2.28 -53.99 -29.78
CA SER A 264 2.56 -53.13 -28.63
C SER A 264 3.79 -52.24 -28.92
N GLN A 265 3.66 -51.33 -29.88
CA GLN A 265 4.71 -50.35 -30.16
C GLN A 265 4.88 -49.42 -28.96
N THR A 266 6.01 -49.57 -28.26
CA THR A 266 6.55 -48.54 -27.39
C THR A 266 7.06 -47.41 -28.29
N PHE A 267 6.56 -46.20 -28.06
CA PHE A 267 6.97 -45.04 -28.84
C PHE A 267 8.27 -44.49 -28.27
N ASN A 268 9.39 -44.84 -28.91
CA ASN A 268 10.73 -44.55 -28.41
C ASN A 268 11.33 -43.32 -29.13
N ILE A 269 11.29 -42.16 -28.47
CA ILE A 269 11.94 -40.94 -28.96
C ILE A 269 13.41 -40.91 -28.49
N PRO A 270 14.41 -40.75 -29.38
CA PRO A 270 15.81 -40.63 -28.96
C PRO A 270 16.07 -39.29 -28.26
N ILE A 271 16.45 -39.34 -26.97
CA ILE A 271 16.65 -38.17 -26.07
C ILE A 271 17.71 -37.17 -26.59
N LYS A 272 18.63 -37.60 -27.47
CA LYS A 272 19.68 -36.73 -28.05
C LYS A 272 19.32 -36.25 -29.45
N LEU A 273 18.73 -35.05 -29.51
CA LEU A 273 18.44 -34.26 -30.72
C LEU A 273 19.69 -33.80 -31.52
N GLN A 274 20.84 -34.48 -31.41
CA GLN A 274 22.10 -34.01 -32.02
C GLN A 274 22.13 -34.16 -33.56
N ASN A 275 21.22 -34.93 -34.15
CA ASN A 275 21.07 -35.07 -35.61
C ASN A 275 19.58 -35.05 -36.01
N CYS A 276 18.90 -33.91 -35.86
CA CYS A 276 17.52 -33.77 -36.36
C CYS A 276 17.43 -33.80 -37.90
N THR A 277 18.55 -33.83 -38.62
CA THR A 277 18.61 -34.04 -40.07
C THR A 277 19.54 -35.20 -40.38
N ILE A 278 19.00 -36.28 -40.94
CA ILE A 278 19.80 -37.35 -41.53
C ILE A 278 20.17 -36.93 -42.95
N LYS A 279 21.46 -37.00 -43.27
CA LYS A 279 21.95 -36.81 -44.63
C LYS A 279 21.96 -38.16 -45.34
N GLU A 280 20.99 -38.40 -46.21
CA GLU A 280 20.97 -39.56 -47.09
C GLU A 280 21.57 -39.18 -48.45
N ILE A 281 22.37 -40.09 -49.02
CA ILE A 281 22.99 -39.93 -50.33
C ILE A 281 22.46 -41.08 -51.17
N ASP A 282 21.63 -40.80 -52.18
CA ASP A 282 21.09 -41.84 -53.04
C ASP A 282 22.25 -42.57 -53.75
N PRO A 283 22.44 -43.89 -53.53
CA PRO A 283 23.53 -44.65 -54.14
C PRO A 283 23.47 -44.69 -55.67
N LYS A 284 22.41 -44.20 -56.32
CA LYS A 284 22.25 -44.13 -57.77
C LYS A 284 22.60 -42.77 -58.39
N ILE A 285 22.68 -41.69 -57.60
CA ILE A 285 22.92 -40.34 -58.10
C ILE A 285 24.03 -39.69 -57.27
N SER A 286 25.24 -39.63 -57.83
CA SER A 286 26.49 -39.31 -57.13
C SER A 286 26.65 -37.86 -56.65
N ASP A 287 25.58 -37.07 -56.60
CA ASP A 287 25.58 -35.67 -56.16
C ASP A 287 24.25 -35.21 -55.52
N SER A 288 23.24 -36.10 -55.39
CA SER A 288 21.99 -35.75 -54.71
C SER A 288 22.11 -36.01 -53.20
N VAL A 289 22.14 -34.92 -52.45
CA VAL A 289 22.09 -34.94 -50.98
C VAL A 289 20.66 -34.67 -50.54
N GLU A 290 20.01 -35.68 -49.95
CA GLU A 290 18.69 -35.52 -49.34
C GLU A 290 18.86 -35.32 -47.82
N LEU A 291 18.23 -34.28 -47.28
CA LEU A 291 18.28 -33.93 -45.86
C LEU A 291 16.92 -34.23 -45.23
N ILE A 292 16.80 -35.43 -44.65
CA ILE A 292 15.57 -35.89 -44.02
C ILE A 292 15.50 -35.32 -42.61
N HIS A 293 14.55 -34.41 -42.37
CA HIS A 293 14.28 -33.89 -41.03
C HIS A 293 13.43 -34.90 -40.23
N LEU A 294 13.90 -35.27 -39.04
CA LEU A 294 13.19 -36.20 -38.15
C LEU A 294 12.13 -35.46 -37.33
N GLU A 295 10.97 -35.22 -37.94
CA GLU A 295 9.83 -34.59 -37.28
C GLU A 295 8.90 -35.63 -36.62
N TYR A 296 9.10 -35.86 -35.32
CA TYR A 296 8.27 -36.78 -34.54
C TYR A 296 6.92 -36.19 -34.08
N SER A 297 6.58 -34.95 -34.46
CA SER A 297 5.35 -34.24 -34.03
C SER A 297 4.09 -35.09 -34.27
N HIS A 298 3.96 -35.67 -35.47
CA HIS A 298 2.80 -36.46 -35.86
C HIS A 298 2.70 -37.78 -35.07
N ASP A 299 3.83 -38.44 -34.81
CA ASP A 299 3.86 -39.68 -34.04
C ASP A 299 3.58 -39.44 -32.55
N ILE A 300 4.05 -38.30 -31.99
CA ILE A 300 3.69 -37.84 -30.65
C ILE A 300 2.18 -37.60 -30.56
N ASP A 301 1.60 -36.86 -31.51
CA ASP A 301 0.16 -36.59 -31.54
C ASP A 301 -0.67 -37.87 -31.69
N ALA A 302 -0.26 -38.79 -32.57
CA ALA A 302 -0.90 -40.09 -32.74
C ALA A 302 -0.77 -40.97 -31.49
N TYR A 303 0.36 -40.93 -30.79
CA TYR A 303 0.57 -41.62 -29.53
C TYR A 303 -0.35 -41.05 -28.43
N LEU A 304 -0.41 -39.72 -28.27
CA LEU A 304 -1.28 -39.06 -27.30
C LEU A 304 -2.77 -39.33 -27.59
N GLN A 305 -3.17 -39.32 -28.87
CA GLN A 305 -4.53 -39.69 -29.30
C GLN A 305 -4.86 -41.18 -29.08
N SER A 306 -3.87 -42.05 -28.87
CA SER A 306 -4.09 -43.47 -28.52
C SER A 306 -4.43 -43.69 -27.04
N ILE A 307 -4.32 -42.66 -26.21
CA ILE A 307 -4.59 -42.72 -24.76
C ILE A 307 -5.98 -42.15 -24.50
N THR A 308 -6.84 -42.96 -23.89
CA THR A 308 -8.17 -42.56 -23.40
C THR A 308 -8.19 -42.59 -21.88
N ILE A 309 -8.56 -41.48 -21.25
CA ILE A 309 -8.65 -41.36 -19.79
C ILE A 309 -10.13 -41.24 -19.42
N ASP A 310 -10.62 -42.24 -18.69
CA ASP A 310 -11.98 -42.26 -18.16
C ASP A 310 -11.97 -41.86 -16.68
N TYR A 311 -12.94 -41.06 -16.25
CA TYR A 311 -13.14 -40.66 -14.85
C TYR A 311 -14.51 -41.14 -14.37
N LYS A 312 -14.54 -41.77 -13.19
CA LYS A 312 -15.75 -42.31 -12.57
C LYS A 312 -15.80 -41.86 -11.11
N VAL A 313 -16.87 -41.16 -10.74
CA VAL A 313 -17.14 -40.80 -9.34
C VAL A 313 -17.45 -42.09 -8.57
N VAL A 314 -16.68 -42.35 -7.51
CA VAL A 314 -16.84 -43.53 -6.64
C VAL A 314 -17.70 -43.18 -5.44
N THR A 315 -17.42 -42.02 -4.83
CA THR A 315 -18.15 -41.48 -3.68
C THR A 315 -18.54 -40.04 -3.99
N ALA A 316 -19.73 -39.64 -3.54
CA ALA A 316 -20.35 -38.36 -3.91
C ALA A 316 -20.40 -37.36 -2.74
N ASP A 317 -20.17 -37.84 -1.51
CA ASP A 317 -20.26 -37.10 -0.26
C ASP A 317 -19.46 -37.81 0.86
N TRP A 318 -19.44 -37.21 2.04
CA TRP A 318 -18.81 -37.77 3.25
C TRP A 318 -19.32 -39.15 3.64
N GLU A 319 -20.62 -39.42 3.48
CA GLU A 319 -21.25 -40.63 4.01
C GLU A 319 -20.97 -41.83 3.10
N SER A 320 -21.04 -41.64 1.79
CA SER A 320 -20.55 -42.59 0.79
C SER A 320 -19.02 -42.79 0.85
N MET A 321 -18.24 -41.79 1.29
CA MET A 321 -16.80 -41.98 1.56
C MET A 321 -16.55 -42.93 2.73
N LEU A 322 -17.26 -42.74 3.85
CA LEU A 322 -17.13 -43.63 5.02
C LEU A 322 -17.69 -45.02 4.74
N GLU A 323 -18.76 -45.13 3.95
CA GLU A 323 -19.26 -46.42 3.47
C GLU A 323 -18.19 -47.13 2.61
N TYR A 324 -17.62 -46.45 1.61
CA TYR A 324 -16.55 -46.99 0.77
C TYR A 324 -15.31 -47.40 1.59
N TRP A 325 -14.91 -46.61 2.59
CA TRP A 325 -13.84 -46.96 3.52
C TRP A 325 -14.16 -48.23 4.31
N SER A 326 -15.35 -48.34 4.89
CA SER A 326 -15.75 -49.53 5.65
C SER A 326 -15.79 -50.80 4.79
N GLN A 327 -16.16 -50.68 3.50
CA GLN A 327 -16.15 -51.78 2.53
C GLN A 327 -14.75 -52.18 2.04
N ASN A 328 -13.75 -51.28 2.09
CA ASN A 328 -12.41 -51.50 1.53
C ASN A 328 -11.28 -51.47 2.57
N ARG A 329 -11.62 -51.54 3.86
CA ARG A 329 -10.68 -51.44 5.00
C ARG A 329 -9.58 -52.52 5.00
N ASP A 330 -9.84 -53.66 4.37
CA ASP A 330 -8.85 -54.73 4.18
C ASP A 330 -7.66 -54.30 3.28
N SER A 331 -7.84 -53.29 2.43
CA SER A 331 -6.77 -52.73 1.61
C SER A 331 -6.01 -51.65 2.39
N LYS A 332 -4.82 -51.99 2.86
CA LYS A 332 -3.94 -51.06 3.60
C LYS A 332 -3.71 -49.74 2.85
N ILE A 333 -3.58 -49.78 1.52
CA ILE A 333 -3.34 -48.57 0.70
C ILE A 333 -4.55 -47.62 0.77
N ILE A 334 -5.77 -48.16 0.69
CA ILE A 334 -7.01 -47.37 0.76
C ILE A 334 -7.27 -46.89 2.19
N ASP A 335 -6.99 -47.72 3.20
CA ASP A 335 -7.12 -47.36 4.62
C ASP A 335 -6.18 -46.21 5.01
N GLU A 336 -4.88 -46.32 4.69
CA GLU A 336 -3.89 -45.26 4.93
C GLU A 336 -4.24 -43.98 4.15
N PHE A 337 -4.72 -44.10 2.91
CA PHE A 337 -5.18 -42.96 2.11
C PHE A 337 -6.37 -42.23 2.76
N ILE A 338 -7.47 -42.94 3.06
CA ILE A 338 -8.69 -42.30 3.57
C ILE A 338 -8.48 -41.76 4.99
N THR A 339 -7.74 -42.46 5.85
CA THR A 339 -7.46 -41.98 7.22
C THR A 339 -6.67 -40.69 7.25
N THR A 340 -5.80 -40.40 6.26
CA THR A 340 -5.15 -39.08 6.14
C THR A 340 -6.08 -37.95 5.68
N LEU A 341 -7.20 -38.28 5.01
CA LEU A 341 -8.19 -37.32 4.51
C LEU A 341 -9.29 -36.99 5.52
N ILE A 342 -9.63 -37.95 6.39
CA ILE A 342 -10.70 -37.82 7.42
C ILE A 342 -10.60 -36.51 8.23
N PRO A 343 -9.43 -36.11 8.79
CA PRO A 343 -9.33 -34.87 9.57
C PRO A 343 -9.63 -33.61 8.74
N ILE A 344 -9.07 -33.56 7.52
CA ILE A 344 -9.17 -32.40 6.61
C ILE A 344 -10.63 -32.18 6.18
N TYR A 345 -11.31 -33.26 5.80
CA TYR A 345 -12.72 -33.21 5.39
C TYR A 345 -13.67 -33.00 6.57
N ALA A 346 -13.38 -33.51 7.77
CA ALA A 346 -14.17 -33.23 8.97
C ALA A 346 -14.13 -31.74 9.35
N GLU A 347 -12.95 -31.12 9.29
CA GLU A 347 -12.79 -29.67 9.46
C GLU A 347 -13.49 -28.87 8.36
N HIS A 348 -13.39 -29.31 7.09
CA HIS A 348 -14.10 -28.68 5.97
C HIS A 348 -15.63 -28.76 6.17
N ARG A 349 -16.18 -29.91 6.56
CA ARG A 349 -17.61 -30.09 6.89
C ARG A 349 -18.03 -29.15 8.03
N LEU A 350 -17.20 -28.97 9.05
CA LEU A 350 -17.46 -28.06 10.16
C LEU A 350 -17.43 -26.59 9.74
N TYR A 351 -16.50 -26.21 8.85
CA TYR A 351 -16.44 -24.88 8.24
C TYR A 351 -17.74 -24.58 7.47
N SER A 352 -18.14 -25.47 6.55
CA SER A 352 -19.37 -25.32 5.77
C SER A 352 -20.63 -25.23 6.65
N ALA A 353 -20.74 -26.09 7.66
CA ALA A 353 -21.87 -26.08 8.59
C ALA A 353 -21.99 -24.75 9.38
N LYS A 354 -20.86 -24.14 9.78
CA LYS A 354 -20.84 -22.83 10.45
C LYS A 354 -21.35 -21.71 9.54
N ILE A 355 -20.94 -21.69 8.26
CA ILE A 355 -21.36 -20.63 7.33
C ILE A 355 -22.84 -20.79 6.96
N LEU A 356 -23.30 -22.02 6.71
CA LEU A 356 -24.73 -22.32 6.47
C LEU A 356 -25.61 -21.87 7.65
N ALA A 357 -25.25 -22.23 8.88
CA ALA A 357 -25.97 -21.82 10.08
C ALA A 357 -25.99 -20.29 10.25
N ASN A 358 -24.92 -19.58 9.87
CA ASN A 358 -24.91 -18.12 9.90
C ASN A 358 -25.80 -17.50 8.80
N ARG A 359 -25.78 -18.03 7.57
CA ARG A 359 -26.65 -17.59 6.46
C ARG A 359 -28.13 -17.82 6.78
N GLU A 360 -28.47 -18.94 7.42
CA GLU A 360 -29.84 -19.21 7.88
C GLU A 360 -30.27 -18.24 8.98
N LYS A 361 -29.40 -17.96 9.96
CA LYS A 361 -29.63 -16.94 11.00
C LYS A 361 -29.84 -15.54 10.40
N GLU A 362 -29.03 -15.14 9.43
CA GLU A 362 -29.19 -13.86 8.70
C GLU A 362 -30.51 -13.81 7.93
N ARG A 363 -30.87 -14.88 7.21
CA ARG A 363 -32.18 -15.01 6.54
C ARG A 363 -33.34 -14.91 7.53
N ALA A 364 -33.26 -15.59 8.67
CA ALA A 364 -34.27 -15.54 9.71
C ALA A 364 -34.40 -14.13 10.33
N ILE A 365 -33.29 -13.41 10.51
CA ILE A 365 -33.29 -12.00 10.94
C ILE A 365 -33.95 -11.11 9.87
N ALA A 366 -33.59 -11.26 8.59
CA ALA A 366 -34.19 -10.50 7.49
C ALA A 366 -35.70 -10.77 7.33
N GLU A 367 -36.15 -12.02 7.54
CA GLU A 367 -37.57 -12.37 7.54
C GLU A 367 -38.31 -11.77 8.76
N LEU A 368 -37.69 -11.81 9.94
CA LEU A 368 -38.20 -11.14 11.15
C LEU A 368 -38.34 -9.62 10.95
N MET A 369 -37.41 -9.01 10.21
CA MET A 369 -37.38 -7.57 9.89
C MET A 369 -38.47 -7.13 8.89
N THR A 370 -39.01 -8.07 8.11
CA THR A 370 -40.01 -7.80 7.06
C THR A 370 -41.43 -8.22 7.43
N ARG A 371 -41.64 -9.30 8.21
CA ARG A 371 -42.98 -9.90 8.43
C ARG A 371 -43.78 -9.39 9.63
N ARG A 372 -43.24 -8.54 10.51
CA ARG A 372 -44.01 -7.96 11.64
C ARG A 372 -43.72 -6.47 11.80
N LYS A 373 -44.71 -5.71 12.33
CA LYS A 373 -44.45 -4.39 12.91
C LYS A 373 -43.27 -4.53 13.87
N ARG A 374 -42.13 -3.95 13.49
CA ARG A 374 -40.86 -4.13 14.21
C ARG A 374 -41.09 -3.81 15.69
N SER A 375 -40.60 -4.67 16.58
CA SER A 375 -40.76 -4.38 18.01
C SER A 375 -40.01 -3.08 18.31
N SER A 376 -40.67 -2.11 18.92
CA SER A 376 -40.11 -0.76 19.13
C SER A 376 -38.76 -0.78 19.84
N ARG A 377 -38.56 -1.77 20.73
CA ARG A 377 -37.30 -2.01 21.44
C ARG A 377 -36.16 -2.49 20.54
N LEU A 378 -36.44 -3.23 19.47
CA LEU A 378 -35.42 -3.68 18.52
C LEU A 378 -35.05 -2.54 17.57
N VAL A 379 -36.03 -1.78 17.07
CA VAL A 379 -35.79 -0.55 16.29
C VAL A 379 -34.98 0.45 17.09
N ALA A 380 -35.37 0.73 18.34
CA ALA A 380 -34.62 1.64 19.21
C ALA A 380 -33.18 1.16 19.47
N LYS A 381 -32.93 -0.16 19.52
CA LYS A 381 -31.57 -0.70 19.67
C LYS A 381 -30.77 -0.60 18.36
N GLU A 382 -31.40 -0.77 17.21
CA GLU A 382 -30.75 -0.54 15.91
C GLU A 382 -30.44 0.94 15.68
N GLU A 383 -31.34 1.84 16.06
CA GLU A 383 -31.13 3.29 16.05
C GLU A 383 -30.04 3.71 17.06
N GLU A 384 -29.99 3.10 18.25
CA GLU A 384 -28.92 3.32 19.23
C GLU A 384 -27.56 2.80 18.75
N ASN A 385 -27.51 1.63 18.09
CA ASN A 385 -26.29 1.11 17.48
C ASN A 385 -25.84 2.00 16.33
N LYS A 386 -26.71 2.30 15.36
CA LYS A 386 -26.40 3.21 14.24
C LYS A 386 -25.92 4.58 14.73
N LYS A 387 -26.53 5.11 15.79
CA LYS A 387 -26.08 6.36 16.42
C LYS A 387 -24.64 6.26 16.92
N LYS A 388 -24.25 5.15 17.57
CA LYS A 388 -22.87 4.92 18.04
C LYS A 388 -21.89 4.69 16.90
N ASP A 389 -22.34 3.99 15.86
CA ASP A 389 -21.53 3.73 14.67
C ASP A 389 -21.21 5.07 13.95
N LEU A 390 -22.23 5.90 13.70
CA LEU A 390 -22.09 7.26 13.15
C LEU A 390 -21.28 8.21 14.06
N GLU A 391 -21.48 8.13 15.38
CA GLU A 391 -20.71 8.92 16.35
C GLU A 391 -19.22 8.52 16.34
N SER A 392 -18.92 7.23 16.20
CA SER A 392 -17.55 6.71 16.08
C SER A 392 -16.89 7.14 14.77
N GLU A 393 -17.58 6.95 13.64
CA GLU A 393 -17.12 7.34 12.30
C GLU A 393 -16.84 8.85 12.22
N TRP A 394 -17.70 9.66 12.84
CA TRP A 394 -17.51 11.10 12.95
C TRP A 394 -16.26 11.49 13.74
N PHE A 395 -16.01 10.87 14.90
CA PHE A 395 -14.79 11.14 15.66
C PHE A 395 -13.53 10.67 14.93
N GLU A 396 -13.59 9.52 14.25
CA GLU A 396 -12.48 9.03 13.41
C GLU A 396 -12.16 10.01 12.28
N LYS A 397 -13.17 10.50 11.55
CA LYS A 397 -13.01 11.52 10.50
C LYS A 397 -12.39 12.83 11.04
N LEU A 398 -12.81 13.28 12.22
CA LEU A 398 -12.23 14.48 12.86
C LEU A 398 -10.76 14.28 13.27
N ASP A 399 -10.41 13.12 13.82
CA ASP A 399 -9.03 12.77 14.18
C ASP A 399 -8.13 12.66 12.93
N GLU A 400 -8.61 12.04 11.85
CA GLU A 400 -7.87 11.99 10.58
C GLU A 400 -7.67 13.38 9.96
N ARG A 401 -8.71 14.21 9.94
CA ARG A 401 -8.65 15.62 9.50
C ARG A 401 -7.61 16.41 10.29
N GLU A 402 -7.56 16.25 11.62
CA GLU A 402 -6.54 16.92 12.42
C GLU A 402 -5.12 16.38 12.14
N GLN A 403 -4.97 15.05 12.02
CA GLN A 403 -3.69 14.43 11.66
C GLN A 403 -3.16 14.93 10.32
N PHE A 404 -4.01 15.05 9.30
CA PHE A 404 -3.68 15.59 7.98
C PHE A 404 -3.17 17.04 8.08
N ILE A 405 -3.91 17.92 8.77
CA ILE A 405 -3.55 19.33 8.95
C ILE A 405 -2.21 19.45 9.71
N ARG A 406 -2.04 18.69 10.81
CA ARG A 406 -0.80 18.64 11.59
C ARG A 406 0.38 18.14 10.74
N HIS A 407 0.17 17.13 9.89
CA HIS A 407 1.20 16.60 8.99
C HIS A 407 1.62 17.64 7.93
N ARG A 408 0.66 18.25 7.24
CA ARG A 408 0.88 19.32 6.24
C ARG A 408 1.69 20.47 6.85
N ASN A 409 1.23 21.01 7.98
CA ASN A 409 1.89 22.13 8.66
C ASN A 409 3.31 21.80 9.13
N LYS A 410 3.57 20.54 9.54
CA LYS A 410 4.90 20.06 9.93
C LYS A 410 5.88 20.00 8.75
N LEU A 411 5.42 19.59 7.57
CA LEU A 411 6.23 19.61 6.35
C LEU A 411 6.53 21.04 5.91
N VAL A 412 5.51 21.91 5.87
CA VAL A 412 5.65 23.33 5.53
C VAL A 412 6.63 24.05 6.44
N SER A 413 6.48 23.91 7.76
CA SER A 413 7.38 24.54 8.74
C SER A 413 8.85 24.11 8.57
N LYS A 414 9.07 22.84 8.20
CA LYS A 414 10.41 22.28 7.97
C LYS A 414 11.07 22.86 6.72
N GLU A 415 10.31 23.04 5.63
CA GLU A 415 10.84 23.65 4.41
C GLU A 415 11.01 25.17 4.57
N ILE A 416 10.05 25.88 5.19
CA ILE A 416 10.18 27.31 5.54
C ILE A 416 11.48 27.56 6.30
N LYS A 417 11.84 26.72 7.28
CA LYS A 417 13.10 26.87 8.02
C LYS A 417 14.33 26.81 7.10
N LYS A 418 14.41 25.81 6.22
CA LYS A 418 15.53 25.70 5.26
C LYS A 418 15.58 26.87 4.28
N VAL A 419 14.41 27.34 3.82
CA VAL A 419 14.31 28.51 2.94
C VAL A 419 14.83 29.75 3.66
N LYS A 420 14.41 29.98 4.92
CA LYS A 420 14.98 31.07 5.74
C LYS A 420 16.50 30.95 5.88
N ASP A 421 17.02 29.75 6.18
CA ASP A 421 18.47 29.52 6.28
C ASP A 421 19.20 29.83 4.95
N LEU A 422 18.64 29.47 3.79
CA LEU A 422 19.21 29.78 2.47
C LEU A 422 19.16 31.28 2.13
N LEU A 423 17.98 31.91 2.30
CA LEU A 423 17.80 33.35 2.08
C LEU A 423 18.74 34.17 2.96
N TRP A 424 18.87 33.79 4.24
CA TRP A 424 19.76 34.46 5.20
C TRP A 424 21.22 34.41 4.76
N ASN A 425 21.70 33.25 4.30
CA ASN A 425 23.06 33.12 3.77
C ASN A 425 23.27 33.96 2.49
N GLN A 426 22.27 34.06 1.61
CA GLN A 426 22.33 34.89 0.40
C GLN A 426 22.29 36.40 0.72
N LEU A 427 21.50 36.83 1.71
CA LEU A 427 21.50 38.21 2.19
C LEU A 427 22.87 38.60 2.75
N TRP A 428 23.50 37.75 3.57
CA TRP A 428 24.85 37.97 4.08
C TRP A 428 25.91 38.00 2.97
N GLN A 429 25.81 37.14 1.95
CA GLN A 429 26.74 37.16 0.81
C GLN A 429 26.60 38.44 -0.02
N SER A 430 25.37 38.89 -0.27
CA SER A 430 25.12 40.15 -0.99
C SER A 430 25.63 41.36 -0.20
N TYR A 431 25.39 41.37 1.11
CA TYR A 431 25.93 42.38 2.03
C TYR A 431 27.46 42.40 2.04
N ASP A 432 28.12 41.23 2.20
CA ASP A 432 29.57 41.12 2.25
C ASP A 432 30.23 41.53 0.93
N GLN A 433 29.56 41.35 -0.20
CA GLN A 433 30.04 41.79 -1.52
C GLN A 433 29.93 43.31 -1.64
N ASP A 434 28.75 43.89 -1.40
CA ASP A 434 28.55 45.33 -1.42
C ASP A 434 29.46 46.05 -0.41
N TYR A 435 29.70 45.46 0.76
CA TYR A 435 30.61 46.01 1.78
C TYR A 435 32.08 46.01 1.35
N ARG A 436 32.50 45.06 0.50
CA ARG A 436 33.83 45.09 -0.11
C ARG A 436 33.92 46.17 -1.17
N ASP A 437 32.90 46.28 -2.02
CA ASP A 437 32.87 47.19 -3.15
C ASP A 437 32.76 48.65 -2.67
N GLU A 438 31.86 48.95 -1.73
CA GLU A 438 31.74 50.27 -1.08
C GLU A 438 33.05 50.69 -0.38
N LYS A 439 33.73 49.75 0.28
CA LYS A 439 35.03 49.99 0.90
C LYS A 439 36.15 50.23 -0.12
N LEU A 440 36.09 49.62 -1.30
CA LEU A 440 37.01 49.88 -2.40
C LEU A 440 36.74 51.24 -3.05
N THR A 441 35.47 51.57 -3.31
CA THR A 441 35.03 52.87 -3.86
C THR A 441 35.52 54.01 -3.00
N ARG A 442 35.21 54.02 -1.70
CA ARG A 442 35.66 55.09 -0.77
C ARG A 442 37.19 55.17 -0.65
N ARG A 443 37.90 54.03 -0.75
CA ARG A 443 39.38 54.03 -0.77
C ARG A 443 39.93 54.71 -2.02
N ASN A 444 39.31 54.50 -3.17
CA ASN A 444 39.71 55.12 -4.43
C ASN A 444 39.40 56.63 -4.41
N GLU A 445 38.19 57.03 -3.97
CA GLU A 445 37.80 58.44 -3.83
C GLU A 445 38.73 59.26 -2.92
N ILE A 446 39.20 58.67 -1.81
CA ILE A 446 40.18 59.29 -0.92
C ILE A 446 41.54 59.47 -1.61
N THR A 447 41.93 58.51 -2.45
CA THR A 447 43.19 58.51 -3.19
C THR A 447 43.19 59.58 -4.30
N ASP A 448 42.07 59.76 -5.01
CA ASP A 448 41.93 60.78 -6.06
C ASP A 448 41.79 62.21 -5.51
N ARG A 449 41.32 62.39 -4.27
CA ARG A 449 41.24 63.71 -3.61
C ARG A 449 42.52 64.14 -2.87
N SER A 450 43.43 63.21 -2.56
CA SER A 450 44.54 63.47 -1.63
C SER A 450 45.90 63.09 -2.22
N GLY A 451 46.49 64.00 -3.00
CA GLY A 451 47.85 63.86 -3.57
C GLY A 451 49.01 63.87 -2.54
N SER A 452 48.76 63.57 -1.27
CA SER A 452 49.76 63.45 -0.21
C SER A 452 49.65 62.06 0.45
N GLY A 453 50.69 61.24 0.26
CA GLY A 453 50.73 59.83 0.68
C GLY A 453 50.86 59.59 2.19
N THR A 454 49.93 60.10 2.98
CA THR A 454 49.75 59.73 4.40
C THR A 454 48.46 58.95 4.55
N PRO A 455 48.49 57.64 4.87
CA PRO A 455 47.28 56.86 5.11
C PRO A 455 46.62 57.34 6.40
N PHE A 456 45.52 58.07 6.29
CA PHE A 456 44.72 58.49 7.45
C PHE A 456 44.06 57.26 8.08
N LEU A 457 44.67 56.75 9.15
CA LEU A 457 44.27 55.54 9.84
C LEU A 457 43.34 55.87 11.01
N GLU A 458 42.22 56.53 10.71
CA GLU A 458 41.09 56.67 11.64
C GLU A 458 39.78 56.42 10.88
N MET A 459 39.50 55.13 10.67
CA MET A 459 38.16 54.67 10.34
C MET A 459 37.31 54.90 11.60
N SER A 460 36.53 55.97 11.61
CA SER A 460 35.68 56.36 12.74
C SER A 460 34.68 55.26 13.09
N LEU A 461 35.09 54.36 13.98
CA LEU A 461 34.17 53.58 14.79
C LEU A 461 33.28 54.59 15.53
N GLY A 462 31.97 54.51 15.31
CA GLY A 462 31.00 55.49 15.82
C GLY A 462 31.24 55.83 17.30
N LYS A 463 31.50 57.11 17.56
CA LYS A 463 31.74 57.66 18.91
C LYS A 463 30.45 57.84 19.72
N ASP A 464 29.30 57.77 19.06
CA ASP A 464 27.98 57.95 19.66
C ASP A 464 27.36 56.59 20.00
N GLU A 465 26.74 56.46 21.18
CA GLU A 465 26.17 55.17 21.62
C GLU A 465 24.99 54.70 20.75
N ASP A 466 24.33 55.62 20.04
CA ASP A 466 23.21 55.32 19.15
C ASP A 466 23.65 54.84 17.75
N ASN A 467 24.84 55.23 17.27
CA ASN A 467 25.35 54.89 15.92
C ASN A 467 26.46 53.83 15.98
N LEU A 468 26.04 52.58 16.16
CA LEU A 468 26.89 51.39 16.27
C LEU A 468 27.37 50.81 14.92
N LEU A 469 26.99 51.41 13.80
CA LEU A 469 27.33 51.00 12.43
C LEU A 469 28.29 52.02 11.80
N ASN A 470 29.25 51.56 11.00
CA ASN A 470 30.19 52.46 10.32
C ASN A 470 29.55 53.09 9.08
N ASP A 471 30.11 54.17 8.56
CA ASP A 471 29.59 54.83 7.35
C ASP A 471 29.55 53.92 6.10
N VAL A 472 30.41 52.89 6.06
CA VAL A 472 30.41 51.84 5.02
C VAL A 472 29.25 50.87 5.23
N ASP A 473 28.92 50.53 6.48
CA ASP A 473 27.78 49.66 6.79
C ASP A 473 26.46 50.37 6.38
N ASN A 474 26.33 51.66 6.73
CA ASN A 474 25.17 52.48 6.34
C ASN A 474 25.10 52.67 4.81
N GLY A 475 26.24 52.89 4.13
CA GLY A 475 26.29 52.99 2.66
C GLY A 475 25.73 51.76 1.95
N VAL A 476 26.08 50.55 2.42
CA VAL A 476 25.54 49.29 1.91
C VAL A 476 24.07 49.11 2.26
N LEU A 477 23.67 49.41 3.50
CA LEU A 477 22.27 49.26 3.91
C LEU A 477 21.33 50.19 3.13
N ASP A 478 21.76 51.40 2.81
CA ASP A 478 20.91 52.39 2.11
C ASP A 478 20.98 52.28 0.58
N HIS A 479 22.16 51.98 0.02
CA HIS A 479 22.44 52.08 -1.43
C HIS A 479 23.13 50.85 -2.05
N GLY A 480 23.36 49.78 -1.30
CA GLY A 480 24.04 48.57 -1.77
C GLY A 480 23.27 47.89 -2.92
N PRO A 481 23.82 47.80 -4.15
CA PRO A 481 23.07 47.38 -5.33
C PRO A 481 22.64 45.90 -5.29
N ASN A 482 23.45 45.02 -4.68
CA ASN A 482 23.10 43.61 -4.55
C ASN A 482 22.24 43.38 -3.30
N PHE A 483 22.54 44.05 -2.19
CA PHE A 483 21.79 43.93 -0.94
C PHE A 483 20.36 44.47 -1.06
N GLN A 484 20.14 45.62 -1.71
CA GLN A 484 18.79 46.17 -1.92
C GLN A 484 17.97 45.41 -2.97
N SER A 485 18.60 44.64 -3.86
CA SER A 485 17.88 43.77 -4.78
C SER A 485 17.16 42.63 -4.03
N SER A 486 15.90 42.37 -4.36
CA SER A 486 15.19 41.21 -3.78
C SER A 486 15.68 39.91 -4.40
N ILE A 487 15.87 38.90 -3.56
CA ILE A 487 16.38 37.58 -3.97
C ILE A 487 15.44 36.90 -4.98
N VAL A 488 14.13 37.06 -4.80
CA VAL A 488 13.11 36.59 -5.76
C VAL A 488 12.35 37.80 -6.31
N PRO A 489 12.70 38.29 -7.52
CA PRO A 489 12.04 39.46 -8.09
C PRO A 489 10.60 39.13 -8.47
N VAL A 490 9.66 39.55 -7.62
CA VAL A 490 8.22 39.40 -7.84
C VAL A 490 7.47 40.65 -7.38
N GLN A 491 6.55 41.13 -8.22
CA GLN A 491 5.67 42.24 -7.86
C GLN A 491 4.75 41.84 -6.70
N PRO A 492 4.37 42.77 -5.81
CA PRO A 492 3.36 42.51 -4.79
C PRO A 492 2.02 42.12 -5.42
N PRO A 493 1.28 41.18 -4.81
CA PRO A 493 -0.07 40.90 -5.25
C PRO A 493 -0.91 42.16 -5.08
N THR A 494 -1.73 42.49 -6.08
CA THR A 494 -2.64 43.63 -6.00
C THR A 494 -3.57 43.47 -4.80
N ALA A 495 -3.64 44.50 -3.96
CA ALA A 495 -4.48 44.52 -2.76
C ALA A 495 -5.95 44.66 -3.15
N GLY A 496 -6.64 43.52 -3.27
CA GLY A 496 -8.10 43.47 -3.32
C GLY A 496 -8.72 43.84 -1.96
N THR A 497 -10.05 43.96 -1.92
CA THR A 497 -10.83 44.33 -0.71
C THR A 497 -10.89 43.25 0.38
N VAL A 498 -9.94 42.32 0.35
CA VAL A 498 -9.68 41.32 1.38
C VAL A 498 -8.20 41.46 1.70
N GLY A 499 -7.85 41.64 2.98
CA GLY A 499 -6.47 41.95 3.40
C GLY A 499 -5.53 40.75 3.24
N PRO A 500 -4.65 40.45 4.22
CA PRO A 500 -4.18 39.08 4.34
C PRO A 500 -5.40 38.20 4.67
N LEU A 501 -6.05 37.67 3.62
CA LEU A 501 -7.03 36.57 3.71
C LEU A 501 -6.45 35.57 4.71
N GLN A 502 -7.09 35.44 5.87
CA GLN A 502 -6.65 34.45 6.83
C GLN A 502 -6.88 33.11 6.17
N THR A 503 -5.80 32.34 6.03
CA THR A 503 -5.80 31.03 5.36
C THR A 503 -6.54 29.94 6.14
N GLY A 504 -7.42 30.35 7.07
CA GLY A 504 -8.41 29.52 7.75
C GLY A 504 -9.79 29.54 7.07
N ASP A 505 -10.12 30.55 6.27
CA ASP A 505 -11.46 30.67 5.65
C ASP A 505 -11.68 29.69 4.49
N VAL A 506 -10.59 29.29 3.82
CA VAL A 506 -10.57 28.25 2.77
C VAL A 506 -9.36 27.35 3.05
N PRO A 507 -9.54 26.18 3.70
CA PRO A 507 -8.43 25.37 4.20
C PRO A 507 -7.76 24.48 3.12
N GLU A 508 -8.28 24.47 1.89
CA GLU A 508 -7.87 23.62 0.76
C GLU A 508 -7.61 22.17 1.21
N LEU A 509 -8.66 21.55 1.75
CA LEU A 509 -8.68 20.15 2.14
C LEU A 509 -9.23 19.29 0.98
N PRO A 510 -8.70 18.07 0.79
CA PRO A 510 -9.36 17.04 -0.01
C PRO A 510 -10.77 16.79 0.49
N THR A 511 -11.68 16.46 -0.43
CA THR A 511 -13.11 16.28 -0.14
C THR A 511 -13.37 15.27 0.99
N ASP A 512 -12.58 14.20 1.10
CA ASP A 512 -12.68 13.18 2.16
C ASP A 512 -12.46 13.75 3.58
N TYR A 513 -11.74 14.87 3.71
CA TYR A 513 -11.47 15.55 4.98
C TYR A 513 -12.31 16.82 5.20
N CYS A 514 -13.14 17.21 4.23
CA CYS A 514 -14.08 18.32 4.37
C CYS A 514 -15.30 17.87 5.19
N ILE A 515 -15.75 18.70 6.13
CA ILE A 515 -17.04 18.53 6.79
C ILE A 515 -18.14 19.02 5.84
N THR A 516 -19.02 18.13 5.41
CA THR A 516 -20.11 18.50 4.49
C THR A 516 -21.38 18.91 5.26
N LYS A 517 -22.28 19.62 4.58
CA LYS A 517 -23.58 19.95 5.16
C LYS A 517 -24.46 18.70 5.34
N GLU A 518 -24.36 17.74 4.43
CA GLU A 518 -25.15 16.50 4.46
C GLU A 518 -24.81 15.66 5.70
N GLU A 519 -23.52 15.57 6.05
CA GLU A 519 -23.04 14.92 7.29
C GLU A 519 -23.58 15.62 8.54
N LEU A 520 -23.53 16.96 8.60
CA LEU A 520 -24.05 17.71 9.73
C LEU A 520 -25.58 17.54 9.88
N ASP A 521 -26.32 17.52 8.77
CA ASP A 521 -27.76 17.27 8.75
C ASP A 521 -28.08 15.81 9.18
N GLU A 522 -27.28 14.82 8.79
CA GLU A 522 -27.43 13.42 9.23
C GLU A 522 -27.14 13.23 10.73
N LEU A 523 -26.03 13.78 11.23
CA LEU A 523 -25.70 13.75 12.67
C LEU A 523 -26.77 14.44 13.51
N ALA A 524 -27.33 15.55 13.03
CA ALA A 524 -28.46 16.24 13.65
C ALA A 524 -29.73 15.38 13.68
N ASN A 525 -30.04 14.63 12.61
CA ASN A 525 -31.17 13.71 12.56
C ASN A 525 -31.08 12.58 13.61
N TYR A 526 -29.86 12.10 13.92
CA TYR A 526 -29.62 11.14 14.99
C TYR A 526 -29.44 11.78 16.39
N GLY A 527 -29.53 13.11 16.49
CA GLY A 527 -29.36 13.87 17.73
C GLY A 527 -27.96 13.70 18.34
N ILE A 528 -26.93 13.60 17.50
CA ILE A 528 -25.52 13.63 17.90
C ILE A 528 -25.11 15.10 18.03
N PHE A 529 -24.42 15.47 19.10
CA PHE A 529 -24.09 16.88 19.36
C PHE A 529 -22.76 17.27 18.69
N THR A 530 -22.85 17.94 17.55
CA THR A 530 -21.70 18.60 16.90
C THR A 530 -21.55 20.04 17.44
N PRO A 531 -20.44 20.39 18.12
CA PRO A 531 -20.27 21.71 18.70
C PRO A 531 -19.98 22.78 17.63
N GLN A 532 -21.02 23.48 17.18
CA GLN A 532 -20.97 24.69 16.32
C GLN A 532 -19.91 24.64 15.20
N GLN A 533 -19.92 23.57 14.41
CA GLN A 533 -19.16 23.50 13.16
C GLN A 533 -20.03 23.94 12.00
N GLU A 534 -19.58 24.98 11.31
CA GLU A 534 -20.07 25.33 9.96
C GLU A 534 -19.41 24.38 8.95
N PRO A 535 -20.07 24.06 7.81
CA PRO A 535 -19.46 23.22 6.78
C PRO A 535 -18.20 23.88 6.21
N ASP A 536 -17.19 23.07 5.89
CA ASP A 536 -15.93 23.57 5.31
C ASP A 536 -16.18 24.16 3.92
N SER A 537 -15.64 25.35 3.61
CA SER A 537 -15.67 25.87 2.23
C SER A 537 -14.83 24.96 1.32
N GLN A 538 -15.45 24.56 0.20
CA GLN A 538 -14.82 23.76 -0.85
C GLN A 538 -14.26 24.61 -2.01
N ASP A 539 -14.39 25.94 -1.93
CA ASP A 539 -13.92 26.89 -2.93
C ASP A 539 -12.39 26.83 -3.12
N SER A 540 -11.89 27.33 -4.25
CA SER A 540 -10.44 27.47 -4.49
C SER A 540 -10.04 28.92 -4.75
N VAL A 541 -8.92 29.35 -4.16
CA VAL A 541 -8.39 30.72 -4.32
C VAL A 541 -7.30 30.75 -5.39
N PHE A 542 -7.56 31.43 -6.51
CA PHE A 542 -6.58 31.62 -7.58
C PHE A 542 -6.01 33.04 -7.62
N GLN A 543 -4.68 33.15 -7.68
CA GLN A 543 -3.98 34.40 -7.98
C GLN A 543 -2.54 34.14 -8.43
N CYS A 544 -2.16 34.62 -9.63
CA CYS A 544 -0.91 34.22 -10.28
C CYS A 544 0.14 35.35 -10.38
N PRO A 545 1.44 35.08 -10.14
CA PRO A 545 2.51 36.09 -10.30
C PRO A 545 2.70 36.62 -11.72
N GLY A 546 2.25 35.88 -12.75
CA GLY A 546 2.34 36.31 -14.15
C GLY A 546 1.26 37.29 -14.58
N GLU A 547 0.19 37.42 -13.79
CA GLU A 547 -0.94 38.33 -14.01
C GLU A 547 -1.14 39.17 -12.73
N PRO A 548 -0.17 40.03 -12.33
CA PRO A 548 -0.15 40.69 -11.02
C PRO A 548 -1.30 41.69 -10.81
N ASP A 549 -1.84 42.24 -11.90
CA ASP A 549 -3.01 43.12 -11.91
C ASP A 549 -4.33 42.36 -11.64
N LEU A 550 -4.31 41.02 -11.67
CA LEU A 550 -5.47 40.19 -11.35
C LEU A 550 -5.71 40.19 -9.83
N ALA A 551 -6.89 40.68 -9.43
CA ALA A 551 -7.38 40.53 -8.06
C ALA A 551 -7.52 39.03 -7.71
N PRO A 552 -7.34 38.63 -6.44
CA PRO A 552 -7.53 37.24 -6.03
C PRO A 552 -8.97 36.80 -6.32
N MET A 553 -9.12 35.70 -7.06
CA MET A 553 -10.42 35.16 -7.45
C MET A 553 -10.73 33.93 -6.59
N VAL A 554 -11.90 33.94 -5.94
CA VAL A 554 -12.49 32.74 -5.35
C VAL A 554 -13.28 32.05 -6.45
N ILE A 555 -12.95 30.79 -6.72
CA ILE A 555 -13.56 29.95 -7.75
C ILE A 555 -14.41 28.90 -7.01
N PRO A 556 -15.75 28.98 -7.08
CA PRO A 556 -16.63 27.97 -6.53
C PRO A 556 -16.49 26.62 -7.23
N GLU A 557 -16.80 25.53 -6.54
CA GLU A 557 -16.71 24.15 -7.05
C GLU A 557 -17.47 23.95 -8.38
N ASP A 558 -18.67 24.55 -8.49
CA ASP A 558 -19.56 24.44 -9.66
C ASP A 558 -19.09 25.24 -10.90
N LEU A 559 -18.06 26.08 -10.78
CA LEU A 559 -17.66 27.02 -11.82
C LEU A 559 -16.44 26.54 -12.62
N GLU A 560 -16.67 25.91 -13.77
CA GLU A 560 -15.60 25.67 -14.75
C GLU A 560 -15.02 27.03 -15.23
N THR A 561 -13.73 27.24 -14.98
CA THR A 561 -13.02 28.48 -15.34
C THR A 561 -11.87 28.21 -16.31
N ASP A 562 -11.78 29.03 -17.36
CA ASP A 562 -10.68 28.97 -18.35
C ASP A 562 -9.30 29.21 -17.73
N LEU A 563 -9.24 29.81 -16.53
CA LEU A 563 -8.01 30.00 -15.76
C LEU A 563 -7.37 28.67 -15.33
N PHE A 564 -8.17 27.64 -15.10
CA PHE A 564 -7.69 26.31 -14.72
C PHE A 564 -7.51 25.36 -15.92
N ASN A 565 -8.28 25.56 -17.00
CA ASN A 565 -8.32 24.65 -18.13
C ASN A 565 -7.00 24.61 -18.92
N ASN A 566 -6.51 23.39 -19.18
CA ASN A 566 -5.35 23.08 -20.04
C ASN A 566 -4.01 23.74 -19.68
N ARG A 567 -3.88 24.34 -18.49
CA ARG A 567 -2.62 24.90 -17.97
C ARG A 567 -2.12 24.10 -16.76
N PRO A 568 -0.78 23.99 -16.55
CA PRO A 568 -0.24 23.38 -15.34
C PRO A 568 -0.43 24.31 -14.14
N LEU A 569 -1.17 23.84 -13.14
CA LEU A 569 -1.49 24.55 -11.90
C LEU A 569 -0.69 23.99 -10.73
N ILE A 570 -0.30 24.87 -9.80
CA ILE A 570 0.33 24.51 -8.54
C ILE A 570 -0.30 25.29 -7.38
N CYS A 571 -0.52 24.64 -6.24
CA CYS A 571 -0.97 25.25 -5.01
C CYS A 571 0.20 25.52 -4.06
N CYS A 572 0.23 26.69 -3.43
CA CYS A 572 1.19 27.01 -2.36
C CYS A 572 0.80 26.31 -1.05
N ASP A 573 1.67 25.47 -0.51
CA ASP A 573 1.39 24.76 0.75
C ASP A 573 1.38 25.68 1.99
N HIS A 574 1.90 26.90 1.88
CA HIS A 574 1.89 27.87 2.97
C HIS A 574 0.66 28.79 2.96
N CYS A 575 0.20 29.24 1.79
CA CYS A 575 -0.89 30.22 1.66
C CYS A 575 -2.13 29.74 0.91
N TYR A 576 -2.16 28.48 0.49
CA TYR A 576 -3.29 27.79 -0.16
C TYR A 576 -3.82 28.46 -1.43
N ARG A 577 -2.97 29.26 -2.11
CA ARG A 577 -3.31 29.90 -3.40
C ARG A 577 -2.87 29.04 -4.57
N TRP A 578 -3.77 28.84 -5.50
CA TRP A 578 -3.52 28.25 -6.83
C TRP A 578 -2.90 29.29 -7.77
N GLN A 579 -1.90 28.85 -8.52
CA GLN A 579 -1.12 29.66 -9.45
C GLN A 579 -0.75 28.82 -10.68
N HIS A 580 -0.55 29.44 -11.85
CA HIS A 580 0.10 28.74 -12.96
C HIS A 580 1.56 28.42 -12.62
N TRP A 581 1.99 27.20 -12.93
CA TRP A 581 3.38 26.77 -12.76
C TRP A 581 4.35 27.55 -13.66
N GLU A 582 3.94 27.81 -14.90
CA GLU A 582 4.76 28.50 -15.92
C GLU A 582 5.08 29.95 -15.55
N CYS A 583 4.27 30.56 -14.68
CA CYS A 583 4.45 31.93 -14.20
C CYS A 583 5.32 32.03 -12.93
N GLN A 584 5.90 30.93 -12.45
CA GLN A 584 6.79 30.96 -11.28
C GLN A 584 8.20 31.43 -11.67
N PRO A 585 8.76 32.46 -11.00
CA PRO A 585 10.15 32.85 -11.18
C PRO A 585 11.14 31.67 -11.09
N PRO A 586 12.04 31.46 -12.07
CA PRO A 586 12.98 30.32 -12.07
C PRO A 586 13.82 30.20 -10.79
N LYS A 587 14.11 31.33 -10.13
CA LYS A 587 14.85 31.38 -8.87
C LYS A 587 14.17 30.61 -7.73
N ILE A 588 12.85 30.48 -7.74
CA ILE A 588 12.10 29.68 -6.76
C ILE A 588 12.40 28.20 -6.95
N ILE A 589 12.40 27.72 -8.20
CA ILE A 589 12.68 26.32 -8.52
C ILE A 589 14.11 25.98 -8.11
N GLU A 590 15.07 26.90 -8.31
CA GLU A 590 16.45 26.78 -7.80
C GLU A 590 16.49 26.70 -6.26
N LEU A 591 15.81 27.61 -5.56
CA LEU A 591 15.77 27.60 -4.09
C LEU A 591 15.11 26.33 -3.53
N MET A 592 14.01 25.86 -4.11
CA MET A 592 13.38 24.60 -3.69
C MET A 592 14.25 23.38 -4.03
N ALA A 593 14.97 23.39 -5.16
CA ALA A 593 15.93 22.33 -5.48
C ALA A 593 17.02 22.21 -4.41
N LEU A 594 17.51 23.33 -3.87
CA LEU A 594 18.49 23.36 -2.79
C LEU A 594 17.94 22.90 -1.42
N THR A 595 16.62 22.94 -1.18
CA THR A 595 16.03 22.42 0.08
C THR A 595 15.67 20.94 0.01
N THR A 596 15.31 20.41 -1.16
CA THR A 596 14.99 18.99 -1.35
C THR A 596 16.23 18.09 -1.33
N LYS A 597 16.08 16.83 -0.87
CA LYS A 597 17.21 15.90 -0.69
C LYS A 597 17.66 15.15 -1.97
N ALA A 598 17.07 15.44 -3.13
CA ALA A 598 17.29 14.69 -4.36
C ALA A 598 18.53 15.20 -5.14
N SER A 599 19.73 14.93 -4.64
CA SER A 599 20.99 15.52 -5.11
C SER A 599 21.48 15.13 -6.52
N GLN A 600 20.66 14.50 -7.37
CA GLN A 600 21.07 13.99 -8.69
C GLN A 600 20.09 14.25 -9.84
N HIS A 601 18.93 14.87 -9.62
CA HIS A 601 18.00 15.23 -10.69
C HIS A 601 17.53 16.68 -10.54
N ALA A 602 17.43 17.40 -11.67
CA ALA A 602 16.78 18.70 -11.71
C ALA A 602 15.28 18.53 -11.43
N LEU A 603 14.76 19.27 -10.45
CA LEU A 603 13.35 19.19 -10.09
C LEU A 603 12.45 19.59 -11.26
N SER A 604 11.38 18.82 -11.44
CA SER A 604 10.43 18.94 -12.53
C SER A 604 9.01 19.18 -12.00
N GLN A 605 8.08 19.46 -12.92
CA GLN A 605 6.63 19.53 -12.63
C GLN A 605 6.07 18.27 -11.94
N ARG A 606 6.76 17.12 -11.99
CA ARG A 606 6.28 15.86 -11.39
C ARG A 606 6.62 15.73 -9.90
N ASP A 607 7.58 16.52 -9.43
CA ASP A 607 8.18 16.44 -8.10
C ASP A 607 7.47 17.36 -7.11
N PHE A 608 6.91 18.47 -7.59
CA PHE A 608 5.88 19.25 -6.92
C PHE A 608 4.50 18.76 -7.38
N GLY A 609 3.47 18.90 -6.55
CA GLY A 609 2.11 18.43 -6.87
C GLY A 609 1.38 19.27 -7.92
N VAL A 610 1.92 19.36 -9.14
CA VAL A 610 1.34 20.09 -10.28
C VAL A 610 0.23 19.25 -10.93
N ILE A 611 -0.89 19.90 -11.24
CA ILE A 611 -2.07 19.29 -11.87
C ILE A 611 -2.36 19.98 -13.22
N ILE A 612 -3.17 19.35 -14.08
CA ILE A 612 -3.72 19.95 -15.30
C ILE A 612 -5.21 19.64 -15.38
N MET A 613 -6.05 20.67 -15.46
CA MET A 613 -7.51 20.52 -15.55
C MET A 613 -7.99 20.50 -17.00
N GLY A 614 -9.19 19.99 -17.26
CA GLY A 614 -9.82 19.95 -18.59
C GLY A 614 -9.38 18.81 -19.53
N ASN A 615 -8.39 17.99 -19.17
CA ASN A 615 -7.80 17.01 -20.08
C ASN A 615 -8.59 15.67 -20.17
N SER A 616 -9.83 15.73 -20.64
CA SER A 616 -10.73 14.57 -20.80
C SER A 616 -10.41 13.69 -22.02
N HIS A 617 -9.56 14.15 -22.95
CA HIS A 617 -9.23 13.41 -24.17
C HIS A 617 -7.74 13.42 -24.52
N GLY A 618 -7.09 12.26 -24.34
CA GLY A 618 -5.95 11.85 -25.17
C GLY A 618 -4.55 11.98 -24.56
N ASN A 619 -4.14 10.95 -23.80
CA ASN A 619 -2.76 10.45 -23.93
C ASN A 619 -2.64 8.96 -23.56
N ARG A 620 -2.96 8.08 -24.52
CA ARG A 620 -2.65 6.65 -24.44
C ARG A 620 -1.15 6.44 -24.71
N ARG A 621 -0.36 6.16 -23.66
CA ARG A 621 0.69 5.11 -23.58
C ARG A 621 1.54 5.25 -22.31
N SER A 622 1.23 4.44 -21.30
CA SER A 622 2.20 3.99 -20.29
C SER A 622 1.87 2.55 -19.93
N SER A 623 2.84 1.64 -20.03
CA SER A 623 2.64 0.19 -19.92
C SER A 623 2.96 -0.38 -18.53
N ARG A 624 2.98 0.46 -17.49
CA ARG A 624 3.14 0.03 -16.10
C ARG A 624 2.11 0.74 -15.22
N ARG A 625 1.11 -0.02 -14.76
CA ARG A 625 0.10 0.44 -13.81
C ARG A 625 0.50 -0.05 -12.41
N PRO A 626 0.77 0.82 -11.42
CA PRO A 626 0.79 0.43 -10.02
C PRO A 626 -0.61 -0.06 -9.61
N GLN A 627 -0.69 -1.10 -8.78
CA GLN A 627 -1.96 -1.53 -8.20
C GLN A 627 -2.35 -0.58 -7.08
N SER A 628 -3.29 0.32 -7.35
CA SER A 628 -4.21 0.87 -6.35
C SER A 628 -5.65 0.57 -6.76
N THR A 629 -6.51 0.45 -5.76
CA THR A 629 -7.94 0.18 -5.85
C THR A 629 -8.65 1.21 -6.74
N PRO A 630 -9.63 0.79 -7.57
CA PRO A 630 -10.53 1.72 -8.22
C PRO A 630 -11.63 2.12 -7.22
N GLU A 631 -11.46 3.27 -6.58
CA GLU A 631 -12.54 3.92 -5.84
C GLU A 631 -13.68 4.34 -6.77
N PRO A 632 -14.92 4.45 -6.27
CA PRO A 632 -16.06 4.87 -7.08
C PRO A 632 -15.82 6.30 -7.59
N SER A 633 -15.81 6.47 -8.91
CA SER A 633 -15.51 7.78 -9.51
C SER A 633 -16.71 8.73 -9.45
N THR A 634 -16.99 9.27 -8.26
CA THR A 634 -17.48 10.66 -8.16
C THR A 634 -16.37 11.53 -8.75
N LYS A 635 -16.59 12.05 -9.96
CA LYS A 635 -15.61 12.91 -10.63
C LYS A 635 -15.66 14.30 -10.02
N THR A 636 -15.06 14.47 -8.84
CA THR A 636 -14.89 15.81 -8.28
C THR A 636 -14.09 16.65 -9.28
N SER A 637 -14.64 17.83 -9.60
CA SER A 637 -14.01 18.79 -10.51
C SER A 637 -12.81 19.47 -9.83
N ARG A 638 -12.68 19.35 -8.51
CA ARG A 638 -11.79 20.12 -7.64
C ARG A 638 -10.29 19.91 -7.96
N PRO A 639 -9.49 21.00 -8.02
CA PRO A 639 -8.03 20.95 -8.12
C PRO A 639 -7.36 20.10 -7.03
N THR A 640 -7.83 20.22 -5.79
CA THR A 640 -7.18 19.66 -4.59
C THR A 640 -7.25 18.13 -4.53
N ASP A 641 -8.37 17.52 -4.93
CA ASP A 641 -8.53 16.05 -4.96
C ASP A 641 -7.65 15.36 -6.01
N LYS A 642 -7.23 16.08 -7.06
CA LYS A 642 -6.31 15.57 -8.10
C LYS A 642 -4.84 15.73 -7.71
N ARG A 643 -4.55 16.37 -6.58
CA ARG A 643 -3.20 16.60 -6.09
C ARG A 643 -2.69 15.37 -5.36
N LYS A 644 -1.41 15.04 -5.52
CA LYS A 644 -0.76 13.99 -4.70
C LYS A 644 -0.80 14.38 -3.22
N PRO A 645 -0.99 13.43 -2.29
CA PRO A 645 -1.05 13.71 -0.86
C PRO A 645 0.28 14.28 -0.32
N PRO A 646 0.23 15.04 0.80
CA PRO A 646 1.41 15.62 1.41
C PRO A 646 2.38 14.52 1.86
N GLY A 647 3.64 14.62 1.41
CA GLY A 647 4.69 13.63 1.68
C GLY A 647 5.09 12.79 0.44
N GLU A 648 4.19 12.60 -0.53
CA GLU A 648 4.53 11.97 -1.82
C GLU A 648 5.12 12.95 -2.84
N CYS A 649 4.86 14.25 -2.66
CA CYS A 649 5.46 15.32 -3.44
C CYS A 649 6.21 16.30 -2.54
N SER A 650 7.14 17.05 -3.15
CA SER A 650 7.88 18.12 -2.48
C SER A 650 6.95 19.29 -2.18
N THR A 651 7.04 19.81 -0.95
CA THR A 651 6.32 21.01 -0.51
C THR A 651 6.69 22.20 -1.40
N PHE A 652 5.70 22.96 -1.84
CA PHE A 652 5.88 24.16 -2.64
C PHE A 652 5.52 25.43 -1.87
N ILE A 653 6.41 26.43 -1.92
CA ILE A 653 6.22 27.75 -1.31
C ILE A 653 6.32 28.78 -2.44
N CYS A 654 5.27 29.57 -2.64
CA CYS A 654 5.17 30.48 -3.78
C CYS A 654 6.07 31.73 -3.64
N ALA A 655 6.22 32.44 -4.76
CA ALA A 655 7.02 33.66 -4.89
C ALA A 655 6.76 34.70 -3.78
N TRP A 656 5.48 35.00 -3.52
CA TRP A 656 5.09 35.99 -2.53
C TRP A 656 5.47 35.55 -1.11
N CYS A 657 5.16 34.31 -0.73
CA CYS A 657 5.56 33.76 0.56
C CYS A 657 7.08 33.79 0.77
N ILE A 658 7.89 33.44 -0.25
CA ILE A 658 9.35 33.50 -0.16
C ILE A 658 9.84 34.95 0.04
N ARG A 659 9.23 35.91 -0.65
CA ARG A 659 9.56 37.33 -0.48
C ARG A 659 9.12 37.88 0.89
N ASP A 660 7.98 37.46 1.41
CA ASP A 660 7.52 37.91 2.73
C ASP A 660 8.43 37.35 3.84
N LEU A 661 8.95 36.12 3.67
CA LEU A 661 10.04 35.56 4.49
C LEU A 661 11.37 36.34 4.33
N GLU A 662 11.69 36.81 3.12
CA GLU A 662 12.85 37.68 2.85
C GLU A 662 12.73 39.03 3.57
N LEU A 663 11.55 39.65 3.56
CA LEU A 663 11.27 40.91 4.26
C LEU A 663 11.38 40.75 5.78
N GLU A 664 10.88 39.65 6.34
CA GLU A 664 11.06 39.32 7.77
C GLU A 664 12.56 39.24 8.14
N LEU A 665 13.34 38.51 7.33
CA LEU A 665 14.79 38.38 7.53
C LEU A 665 15.52 39.72 7.41
N ARG A 666 15.15 40.57 6.43
CA ARG A 666 15.72 41.92 6.27
C ARG A 666 15.44 42.81 7.48
N GLY A 667 14.26 42.70 8.09
CA GLY A 667 13.93 43.38 9.35
C GLY A 667 14.80 42.94 10.53
N ILE A 668 15.20 41.66 10.57
CA ILE A 668 16.09 41.08 11.59
C ILE A 668 17.58 41.36 11.30
N PHE A 669 17.95 41.58 10.03
CA PHE A 669 19.33 41.76 9.58
C PHE A 669 20.04 42.94 10.24
N VAL A 670 19.41 44.12 10.29
CA VAL A 670 20.02 45.33 10.85
C VAL A 670 20.27 45.21 12.37
N PRO A 671 19.33 44.71 13.20
CA PRO A 671 19.61 44.34 14.59
C PRO A 671 20.81 43.38 14.76
N GLU A 672 20.87 42.30 13.98
CA GLU A 672 21.94 41.29 14.11
C GLU A 672 23.30 41.86 13.70
N LEU A 673 23.35 42.67 12.63
CA LEU A 673 24.57 43.38 12.22
C LEU A 673 25.09 44.31 13.34
N LYS A 674 24.21 45.05 14.02
CA LYS A 674 24.58 45.88 15.19
C LYS A 674 25.16 45.01 16.32
N ILE A 675 24.58 43.85 16.61
CA ILE A 675 25.11 42.90 17.62
C ILE A 675 26.51 42.41 17.20
N ILE A 676 26.71 42.01 15.96
CA ILE A 676 28.02 41.56 15.43
C ILE A 676 29.06 42.68 15.54
N ARG A 677 28.74 43.92 15.15
CA ARG A 677 29.64 45.07 15.25
C ARG A 677 30.00 45.41 16.69
N THR A 678 29.04 45.41 17.64
CA THR A 678 29.37 45.63 19.07
C THR A 678 30.26 44.53 19.65
N LYS A 679 30.07 43.26 19.24
CA LYS A 679 30.94 42.14 19.65
C LYS A 679 32.35 42.29 19.08
N GLN A 680 32.49 42.70 17.82
CA GLN A 680 33.78 43.01 17.20
C GLN A 680 34.50 44.17 17.92
N ARG A 681 33.77 45.25 18.24
CA ARG A 681 34.29 46.40 19.00
C ARG A 681 34.81 45.99 20.38
N LYS A 682 34.00 45.25 21.17
CA LYS A 682 34.42 44.71 22.49
C LYS A 682 35.66 43.81 22.39
N LEU A 683 35.75 42.96 21.36
CA LEU A 683 36.93 42.12 21.12
C LEU A 683 38.17 42.94 20.74
N GLN A 684 38.02 44.05 20.02
CA GLN A 684 39.12 44.97 19.72
C GLN A 684 39.56 45.72 20.98
N GLU A 685 38.63 46.28 21.75
CA GLU A 685 38.92 46.94 23.04
C GLU A 685 39.66 45.99 23.99
N ASP A 686 39.25 44.73 24.11
CA ASP A 686 39.94 43.73 24.93
C ASP A 686 41.34 43.39 24.40
N ARG A 687 41.54 43.33 23.08
CA ARG A 687 42.87 43.15 22.47
C ARG A 687 43.77 44.36 22.77
N GLU A 688 43.25 45.57 22.70
CA GLU A 688 43.97 46.81 23.02
C GLU A 688 44.28 46.93 24.52
N ARG A 689 43.34 46.58 25.41
CA ARG A 689 43.58 46.49 26.87
C ARG A 689 44.68 45.48 27.17
N ARG A 690 44.65 44.30 26.55
CA ARG A 690 45.72 43.28 26.67
C ARG A 690 47.06 43.77 26.12
N LYS A 691 47.07 44.58 25.06
CA LYS A 691 48.30 45.19 24.51
C LYS A 691 48.87 46.25 25.46
N LYS A 692 48.03 47.17 25.95
CA LYS A 692 48.40 48.23 26.91
C LYS A 692 48.97 47.63 28.20
N MET A 693 48.33 46.62 28.79
CA MET A 693 48.86 45.92 29.98
C MET A 693 50.21 45.23 29.72
N LYS A 694 50.45 44.70 28.51
CA LYS A 694 51.77 44.12 28.14
C LYS A 694 52.84 45.19 27.99
N GLU A 695 52.52 46.34 27.39
CA GLU A 695 53.44 47.47 27.23
C GLU A 695 53.76 48.13 28.59
N GLU A 696 52.77 48.30 29.46
CA GLU A 696 52.94 48.81 30.82
C GLU A 696 53.79 47.87 31.69
N LYS A 697 53.52 46.55 31.65
CA LYS A 697 54.35 45.54 32.33
C LYS A 697 55.80 45.59 31.84
N LYS A 698 56.03 45.73 30.52
CA LYS A 698 57.37 45.87 29.93
C LYS A 698 58.08 47.15 30.39
N ARG A 699 57.34 48.26 30.53
CA ARG A 699 57.87 49.54 31.04
C ARG A 699 58.25 49.45 32.52
N LEU A 700 57.46 48.77 33.35
CA LEU A 700 57.79 48.51 34.76
C LEU A 700 59.03 47.60 34.90
N GLU A 701 59.17 46.58 34.07
CA GLU A 701 60.35 45.71 34.05
C GLU A 701 61.64 46.46 33.65
N GLN A 702 61.54 47.40 32.69
CA GLN A 702 62.66 48.28 32.32
C GLN A 702 63.08 49.22 33.46
N LEU A 703 62.12 49.78 34.20
CA LEU A 703 62.39 50.60 35.38
C LEU A 703 62.99 49.79 36.54
N ALA A 704 62.61 48.52 36.69
CA ALA A 704 63.25 47.60 37.64
C ALA A 704 64.72 47.33 37.24
N LYS A 705 64.99 47.00 35.97
CA LYS A 705 66.36 46.79 35.46
C LYS A 705 67.26 48.02 35.57
N GLN A 706 66.70 49.24 35.48
CA GLN A 706 67.47 50.47 35.73
C GLN A 706 67.86 50.68 37.21
N ARG A 707 67.21 49.99 38.16
CA ARG A 707 67.56 50.07 39.59
C ARG A 707 68.68 49.09 40.02
N GLU A 708 69.09 48.16 39.16
CA GLU A 708 70.03 47.08 39.52
C GLU A 708 71.49 47.29 39.01
N LEU A 709 71.88 48.52 38.67
CA LEU A 709 73.24 48.83 38.18
C LEU A 709 74.13 49.53 39.23
N PRO A 710 75.15 48.84 39.79
CA PRO A 710 76.31 49.48 40.44
C PRO A 710 77.41 49.86 39.43
N PRO A 711 78.37 50.74 39.79
CA PRO A 711 79.29 51.33 38.82
C PRO A 711 80.54 50.49 38.47
N VAL A 712 80.77 50.37 37.16
CA VAL A 712 82.05 50.45 36.40
C VAL A 712 83.34 49.85 37.01
N PHE A 713 83.97 48.94 36.26
CA PHE A 713 85.43 48.92 36.08
C PHE A 713 85.84 48.50 34.66
N HIS A 714 86.89 49.11 34.12
CA HIS A 714 87.51 48.82 32.81
C HIS A 714 88.66 47.81 32.94
N ASN A 715 88.92 47.02 31.88
CA ASN A 715 90.18 47.13 31.09
C ASN A 715 90.23 46.22 29.85
N ALA A 716 91.01 46.64 28.85
CA ALA A 716 91.37 45.90 27.62
C ALA A 716 92.51 44.88 27.90
N PHE A 717 92.88 43.91 27.04
CA PHE A 717 93.37 44.01 25.65
C PHE A 717 93.47 42.57 24.99
N PRO A 718 94.02 42.31 23.77
CA PRO A 718 93.42 41.36 22.81
C PRO A 718 94.35 40.21 22.29
N HIS A 719 93.86 39.47 21.25
CA HIS A 719 94.60 38.53 20.38
C HIS A 719 95.01 37.17 21.02
N MET A 720 95.14 36.00 20.34
CA MET A 720 95.25 35.64 18.91
C MET A 720 94.74 34.20 18.58
N THR A 721 94.18 34.03 17.38
CA THR A 721 94.14 32.87 16.41
C THR A 721 94.14 31.36 16.78
N SER A 722 93.40 30.63 15.93
CA SER A 722 93.61 29.27 15.33
C SER A 722 93.29 27.97 16.11
N GLY A 723 92.43 27.12 15.51
CA GLY A 723 91.91 25.81 15.98
C GLY A 723 92.88 24.60 15.87
N PRO A 724 92.46 23.35 15.54
CA PRO A 724 91.18 22.88 14.96
C PRO A 724 90.48 21.69 15.70
N LEU A 725 89.40 21.14 15.11
CA LEU A 725 88.67 19.88 15.47
C LEU A 725 89.57 18.61 15.39
N PRO A 726 89.23 17.41 15.97
CA PRO A 726 87.90 16.81 16.31
C PRO A 726 87.82 16.21 17.77
N GLY A 727 86.86 15.37 18.23
CA GLY A 727 85.52 14.91 17.77
C GLY A 727 85.12 13.48 18.25
N ILE A 728 83.84 13.10 18.05
CA ILE A 728 83.20 11.74 18.18
C ILE A 728 82.82 11.17 19.59
N ALA A 729 81.49 10.97 19.79
CA ALA A 729 80.73 9.98 20.62
C ALA A 729 80.97 9.93 22.17
N THR A 730 80.08 9.41 23.04
CA THR A 730 79.05 8.33 22.94
C THR A 730 77.83 8.49 23.90
N TYR A 731 76.69 7.91 23.50
CA TYR A 731 75.52 7.33 24.22
C TYR A 731 75.08 7.72 25.65
N GLY A 732 73.74 7.83 25.85
CA GLY A 732 73.10 7.87 27.19
C GLY A 732 71.57 8.10 27.21
N THR A 733 70.76 7.04 27.01
CA THR A 733 69.29 6.96 27.26
C THR A 733 69.00 7.13 28.78
N THR A 734 67.90 7.67 29.34
CA THR A 734 66.44 7.40 29.18
C THR A 734 65.55 8.48 29.85
N SER A 735 64.34 8.73 29.29
CA SER A 735 62.97 8.99 29.83
C SER A 735 62.71 9.63 31.24
N PRO A 736 61.51 10.22 31.56
CA PRO A 736 60.21 10.20 30.83
C PRO A 736 59.42 11.54 30.72
N THR A 737 58.23 11.43 30.13
CA THR A 737 57.21 12.42 29.71
C THR A 737 56.46 13.20 30.81
N ILE A 738 56.17 14.50 30.58
CA ILE A 738 54.96 15.23 31.06
C ILE A 738 54.43 16.16 29.93
N ILE A 739 53.10 16.28 29.81
CA ILE A 739 52.29 17.04 28.83
C ILE A 739 51.95 18.43 29.44
N PRO A 740 51.94 19.59 28.72
CA PRO A 740 50.73 20.00 27.98
C PRO A 740 50.80 20.97 26.76
N GLU A 741 49.74 20.81 25.96
CA GLU A 741 48.93 21.82 25.24
C GLU A 741 49.39 22.58 23.98
N LEU A 742 48.45 22.60 23.02
CA LEU A 742 48.47 23.33 21.77
C LEU A 742 48.20 24.83 21.96
N ASN A 743 48.65 25.65 21.00
CA ASN A 743 47.85 26.79 20.56
C ASN A 743 47.90 26.91 19.03
N ALA A 744 46.76 27.25 18.42
CA ALA A 744 46.57 27.31 16.98
C ALA A 744 46.74 28.74 16.44
N ASN A 745 47.13 28.85 15.15
CA ASN A 745 46.45 29.64 14.10
C ASN A 745 47.40 29.95 12.92
N ALA A 746 47.10 29.41 11.73
CA ALA A 746 47.04 30.16 10.46
C ALA A 746 46.63 29.26 9.27
N ALA A 747 45.50 29.61 8.66
CA ALA A 747 45.10 29.49 7.23
C ALA A 747 45.59 28.32 6.33
N HIS A 748 44.61 27.55 5.81
CA HIS A 748 44.36 27.09 4.41
C HIS A 748 45.55 26.64 3.50
N PRO A 749 45.42 25.59 2.64
CA PRO A 749 44.35 25.54 1.62
C PRO A 749 43.98 24.14 1.01
N ILE A 750 43.23 24.16 -0.11
CA ILE A 750 43.00 23.11 -1.14
C ILE A 750 42.18 21.87 -0.75
N ILE A 751 41.03 21.69 -1.43
CA ILE A 751 40.36 20.39 -1.59
C ILE A 751 40.96 19.70 -2.82
N ALA A 752 41.68 18.60 -2.62
CA ALA A 752 42.17 17.73 -3.69
C ALA A 752 41.39 16.41 -3.67
N CYS A 753 41.00 15.95 -4.86
CA CYS A 753 40.31 14.67 -5.03
C CYS A 753 41.33 13.53 -5.07
N SER A 754 41.11 12.46 -4.30
CA SER A 754 41.86 11.21 -4.44
C SER A 754 40.95 9.99 -4.22
N GLN A 755 40.73 9.24 -5.29
CA GLN A 755 40.29 7.84 -5.22
C GLN A 755 41.42 6.99 -4.63
N GLN A 756 41.11 5.94 -3.85
CA GLN A 756 41.76 4.60 -3.90
C GLN A 756 41.06 3.61 -2.91
N PRO A 757 41.33 2.28 -2.96
CA PRO A 757 40.25 1.29 -2.94
C PRO A 757 40.14 0.39 -1.69
N ASP A 758 39.08 -0.41 -1.68
CA ASP A 758 38.91 -1.75 -1.09
C ASP A 758 39.64 -2.12 0.23
N SER A 759 38.87 -2.35 1.30
CA SER A 759 38.64 -3.73 1.81
C SER A 759 37.84 -3.82 3.12
N LYS A 760 36.79 -4.65 3.09
CA LYS A 760 36.17 -5.46 4.17
C LYS A 760 36.53 -5.17 5.65
N THR A 761 35.55 -4.66 6.41
CA THR A 761 35.08 -5.32 7.65
C THR A 761 33.59 -5.01 7.89
N VAL A 762 32.78 -6.02 8.20
CA VAL A 762 31.37 -5.84 8.59
C VAL A 762 31.29 -5.67 10.11
N PRO A 763 30.69 -4.59 10.65
CA PRO A 763 30.36 -4.51 12.07
C PRO A 763 29.11 -5.35 12.36
N GLN A 764 29.25 -6.30 13.28
CA GLN A 764 28.16 -7.10 13.82
C GLN A 764 27.19 -6.20 14.61
N PRO A 765 25.85 -6.31 14.45
CA PRO A 765 24.92 -5.47 15.20
C PRO A 765 24.92 -5.84 16.68
N GLN A 766 25.08 -4.84 17.56
CA GLN A 766 24.87 -5.02 18.99
C GLN A 766 23.39 -5.29 19.30
N PRO A 767 23.06 -6.21 20.22
CA PRO A 767 21.69 -6.41 20.67
C PRO A 767 21.15 -5.18 21.40
N GLN A 768 19.93 -4.76 21.08
CA GLN A 768 19.25 -3.70 21.82
C GLN A 768 18.94 -4.16 23.26
N PRO A 769 19.01 -3.27 24.27
CA PRO A 769 18.51 -3.58 25.61
C PRO A 769 17.00 -3.84 25.57
N GLN A 770 16.54 -4.89 26.26
CA GLN A 770 15.11 -5.12 26.47
C GLN A 770 14.50 -3.96 27.27
N PRO A 771 13.29 -3.48 26.92
CA PRO A 771 12.52 -2.59 27.78
C PRO A 771 12.17 -3.28 29.11
N GLN A 772 12.35 -2.58 30.23
CA GLN A 772 11.81 -3.05 31.51
C GLN A 772 10.26 -3.09 31.47
N PRO A 773 9.62 -4.09 32.06
CA PRO A 773 8.17 -4.12 32.17
C PRO A 773 7.67 -2.98 33.07
N GLN A 774 6.68 -2.23 32.60
CA GLN A 774 5.97 -1.25 33.44
C GLN A 774 5.19 -1.96 34.56
N PRO A 775 5.12 -1.38 35.77
CA PRO A 775 4.29 -1.92 36.85
C PRO A 775 2.80 -1.83 36.49
N GLN A 776 2.05 -2.88 36.79
CA GLN A 776 0.60 -2.92 36.58
C GLN A 776 -0.12 -1.84 37.42
N PRO A 777 -1.13 -1.15 36.86
CA PRO A 777 -2.07 -0.36 37.66
C PRO A 777 -2.82 -1.24 38.66
N GLN A 778 -3.01 -0.75 39.89
CA GLN A 778 -3.88 -1.41 40.87
C GLN A 778 -5.34 -1.39 40.41
N PRO A 779 -6.14 -2.45 40.69
CA PRO A 779 -7.58 -2.43 40.44
C PRO A 779 -8.27 -1.33 41.26
N GLN A 780 -9.11 -0.52 40.60
CA GLN A 780 -10.03 0.36 41.31
C GLN A 780 -11.12 -0.47 42.04
N PRO A 781 -11.57 -0.04 43.23
CA PRO A 781 -12.64 -0.72 43.96
C PRO A 781 -13.98 -0.59 43.22
N GLN A 782 -14.77 -1.66 43.22
CA GLN A 782 -16.12 -1.68 42.66
C GLN A 782 -17.05 -0.68 43.37
N PRO A 783 -17.90 0.06 42.64
CA PRO A 783 -19.03 0.78 43.23
C PRO A 783 -20.02 -0.22 43.87
N GLN A 784 -20.51 0.10 45.07
CA GLN A 784 -21.61 -0.63 45.67
C GLN A 784 -22.92 -0.36 44.91
N PRO A 785 -23.82 -1.34 44.78
CA PRO A 785 -25.13 -1.11 44.18
C PRO A 785 -26.02 -0.28 45.13
N GLU A 786 -26.43 0.91 44.68
CA GLU A 786 -27.47 1.68 45.37
C GLU A 786 -28.84 1.00 45.21
N HIS A 787 -29.60 0.97 46.31
CA HIS A 787 -30.99 0.49 46.30
C HIS A 787 -31.90 1.50 45.56
N PRO A 788 -32.77 1.05 44.63
CA PRO A 788 -33.85 1.89 44.13
C PRO A 788 -34.84 2.17 45.26
N GLN A 789 -34.99 3.43 45.67
CA GLN A 789 -36.12 3.84 46.50
C GLN A 789 -37.41 3.83 45.68
N GLU A 790 -38.46 3.24 46.24
CA GLU A 790 -39.81 3.36 45.71
C GLU A 790 -40.27 4.83 45.77
N GLN A 791 -40.62 5.41 44.62
CA GLN A 791 -41.46 6.60 44.59
C GLN A 791 -42.80 6.26 43.93
N ASN A 792 -43.86 6.46 44.71
CA ASN A 792 -45.24 6.22 44.30
C ASN A 792 -45.66 7.25 43.23
N PHE A 793 -46.31 6.77 42.18
CA PHE A 793 -47.16 7.61 41.36
C PHE A 793 -48.38 8.07 42.17
N HIS A 794 -48.71 9.35 42.09
CA HIS A 794 -50.06 9.82 42.38
C HIS A 794 -50.45 10.98 41.45
N PHE A 795 -51.38 10.65 40.54
CA PHE A 795 -52.06 11.50 39.54
C PHE A 795 -51.20 12.03 38.37
#